data_AF-A0A356F574-F1
#
_entry.id   AF-A0A356F574-F1
#
_cell.length_a   1.000
_cell.length_b   1.000
_cell.length_c   1.000
_cell.angle_alpha   90.00
_cell.angle_beta   90.00
_cell.angle_gamma   90.00
#
_symmetry.space_group_name_H-M   'P 1'
#
loop_
_entity.id
_entity.type
_entity.pdbx_description
1 polymer ?
#
loop_
_entity_poly.entity_id
_entity_poly.type
_entity_poly.pdbx_seq_one_letter_code
_entity_poly.pdbx_strand_id
1 'polypeptide(L)'
;MTAALTKNLKLVILLLLAIGWRISAAQAAEITAVDFNGSVIGQVISTGMVINGDGENIGYITADSLIVDNNNEVIGGVVPQGVAIGNDNRPLGKINSDGVVRSMTGKPLGKALPNGLVVDSGYNIIGSVLFPGLVYSAEGNTIGRLTGAGTYTNLDGTEIGFVSANGYAYRQTAGDYALDGRLMSSKMVVSLNGDFIGSIAPSGKVIDFEGKEIGYVHANEYVYSPDKGIIGRVVRTGYAFDLAGRYMGVITYNGIVLAGDTEVGRYRADGNIVNKDNLVIGFSVSLAATANDLRGNYLGRVLPKGLVVKDTSVIGRVGAKGFVYDLQNKKIGQLTQTGPVFNATGQLSGQSMSSGAYISLKGGMQGRMHGGFAFDSNGMLAGGIVKNMIAFNNSDKALGSVEADASVSDGSGRQKVSPFGYMFTADNKLSGAGRRLLPVYGLEGQVYSYITPNGGLYRSMTDVKLNMNGILLGKNGYVASMLNPLYALSFKGQNLGSMTATNIILDEKGAVAYKVVPDNYVVESAGGVAQNVMPLRGYAGENRVVIGIGGDLLGYADSDGSVFDLSGNIYGKALYGNYVGDGNNAVTGKVMPFSVVYNDKCSAVGIMNGRGEIVNSRGVAIGKMLPNGQAISDVGSYIGFAVSGSGLVDFDGNYAGAVNAGTGMSYAGKNLGCVSRKGIISNADNQWLYGVIQPNPVIDFENNIIGQVLANGTIADNNSQILGSVQPNGNAVSKSKKSIGNAMRYKVAFKNDNTFLGMVQNSGQVINAAGENVGQINFDGSVQHGGEPIGYALYDWYVYNDDFIVYGYIMRDGTILNTSGSRLGKMDKGFVVDKTGQLVARGNRDYTVRDVSNNAIGELQSDGNVLDYSNQNVGYLSDNGIIRNVSGDEIAKAYPLQYYQVSESKADTDNRRDWADYKKVQIQDEKPQSGNVQEQPSSGSTGSFNRRVIGIALNPDGDILGSIYDDNKVYDDNGTQIGFRTPDGMIVDMKYNPIGVEEVKNASAKNMFVPAGTFGSGN
;
A
#
# COMPACT_ATOMS: atom_id res chain seq x y z
N MET A 1 -97.76 26.67 3.64
CA MET A 1 -98.77 26.73 2.56
C MET A 1 -98.02 26.85 1.24
N THR A 2 -97.64 25.73 0.61
CA THR A 2 -98.43 24.89 -0.34
C THR A 2 -98.43 25.43 -1.76
N ALA A 3 -97.51 24.92 -2.59
CA ALA A 3 -97.73 24.49 -3.99
C ALA A 3 -96.38 24.16 -4.68
N ALA A 4 -95.71 23.06 -4.32
CA ALA A 4 -94.47 22.64 -5.00
C ALA A 4 -94.13 21.15 -4.77
N LEU A 5 -94.95 20.21 -5.23
CA LEU A 5 -94.57 18.79 -5.22
C LEU A 5 -95.37 18.02 -6.27
N THR A 6 -94.81 17.89 -7.48
CA THR A 6 -95.00 16.78 -8.48
C THR A 6 -94.49 17.18 -9.88
N LYS A 7 -93.24 17.65 -9.99
CA LYS A 7 -92.57 17.84 -11.30
C LYS A 7 -91.05 17.53 -11.33
N ASN A 8 -90.52 16.89 -10.27
CA ASN A 8 -89.08 16.62 -10.09
C ASN A 8 -88.73 15.13 -9.96
N LEU A 9 -89.38 14.24 -10.72
CA LEU A 9 -88.99 12.81 -10.73
C LEU A 9 -88.57 12.28 -12.11
N LYS A 10 -88.97 12.91 -13.22
CA LYS A 10 -88.53 12.52 -14.58
C LYS A 10 -87.31 13.27 -15.10
N LEU A 11 -86.94 14.42 -14.51
CA LEU A 11 -85.71 15.14 -14.87
C LEU A 11 -84.48 14.62 -14.12
N VAL A 12 -84.67 13.95 -12.97
CA VAL A 12 -83.56 13.42 -12.15
C VAL A 12 -83.04 12.08 -12.71
N ILE A 13 -83.90 11.27 -13.33
CA ILE A 13 -83.52 9.96 -13.91
C ILE A 13 -82.83 10.13 -15.28
N LEU A 14 -83.11 11.20 -16.04
CA LEU A 14 -82.40 11.47 -17.30
C LEU A 14 -81.08 12.26 -17.10
N LEU A 15 -80.92 13.00 -16.00
CA LEU A 15 -79.63 13.62 -15.67
C LEU A 15 -78.63 12.65 -15.01
N LEU A 16 -79.11 11.53 -14.45
CA LEU A 16 -78.27 10.47 -13.87
C LEU A 16 -77.73 9.46 -14.90
N LEU A 17 -78.20 9.51 -16.16
CA LEU A 17 -77.69 8.69 -17.27
C LEU A 17 -76.74 9.45 -18.22
N ALA A 18 -76.51 10.75 -17.99
CA ALA A 18 -75.63 11.60 -18.80
C ALA A 18 -74.39 12.13 -18.03
N ILE A 19 -74.21 11.73 -16.77
CA ILE A 19 -72.91 11.81 -16.10
C ILE A 19 -72.31 10.41 -16.16
N GLY A 20 -71.81 10.06 -17.35
CA GLY A 20 -70.80 9.02 -17.42
C GLY A 20 -69.68 9.44 -16.49
N TRP A 21 -69.64 8.86 -15.29
CA TRP A 21 -68.43 8.83 -14.48
C TRP A 21 -67.36 8.28 -15.40
N ARG A 22 -66.55 9.16 -15.99
CA ARG A 22 -65.15 8.83 -16.14
C ARG A 22 -64.66 8.69 -14.72
N ILE A 23 -64.82 7.49 -14.18
CA ILE A 23 -63.80 6.93 -13.32
C ILE A 23 -62.59 6.92 -14.25
N SER A 24 -61.85 8.04 -14.27
CA SER A 24 -60.43 7.94 -14.47
C SER A 24 -60.00 7.03 -13.33
N ALA A 25 -59.97 5.72 -13.59
CA ALA A 25 -59.09 4.86 -12.85
C ALA A 25 -57.78 5.61 -12.96
N ALA A 26 -57.32 6.19 -11.85
CA ALA A 26 -55.97 6.70 -11.78
C ALA A 26 -55.14 5.50 -12.22
N GLN A 27 -54.62 5.55 -13.45
CA GLN A 27 -53.77 4.52 -14.01
C GLN A 27 -52.65 4.45 -12.98
N ALA A 28 -52.63 3.37 -12.18
CA ALA A 28 -51.55 3.14 -11.24
C ALA A 28 -50.28 3.27 -12.07
N ALA A 29 -49.37 4.16 -11.67
CA ALA A 29 -48.16 4.42 -12.43
C ALA A 29 -47.44 3.08 -12.66
N GLU A 30 -47.51 2.56 -13.88
CA GLU A 30 -46.93 1.27 -14.25
C GLU A 30 -45.41 1.39 -14.08
N ILE A 31 -44.83 0.66 -13.12
CA ILE A 31 -43.40 0.71 -12.86
C ILE A 31 -42.72 -0.21 -13.87
N THR A 32 -41.85 0.33 -14.70
CA THR A 32 -41.16 -0.45 -15.75
C THR A 32 -40.08 -1.33 -15.13
N ALA A 33 -40.14 -2.62 -15.43
CA ALA A 33 -39.13 -3.61 -15.07
C ALA A 33 -38.10 -3.75 -16.19
N VAL A 34 -36.82 -3.71 -15.85
CA VAL A 34 -35.72 -3.87 -16.80
C VAL A 34 -34.70 -4.89 -16.31
N ASP A 35 -34.01 -5.55 -17.25
CA ASP A 35 -32.84 -6.35 -16.95
C ASP A 35 -31.63 -5.47 -16.59
N PHE A 36 -30.51 -6.10 -16.22
CA PHE A 36 -29.27 -5.37 -15.93
C PHE A 36 -28.59 -4.75 -17.17
N ASN A 37 -29.10 -4.96 -18.38
CA ASN A 37 -28.66 -4.28 -19.60
C ASN A 37 -29.56 -3.09 -19.98
N GLY A 38 -30.59 -2.81 -19.19
CA GLY A 38 -31.55 -1.74 -19.44
C GLY A 38 -32.55 -2.08 -20.54
N SER A 39 -32.80 -3.37 -20.80
CA SER A 39 -33.86 -3.87 -21.67
C SER A 39 -35.12 -4.06 -20.85
N VAL A 40 -36.26 -3.61 -21.36
CA VAL A 40 -37.56 -3.82 -20.69
C VAL A 40 -37.92 -5.30 -20.72
N ILE A 41 -38.21 -5.85 -19.55
CA ILE A 41 -38.63 -7.26 -19.38
C ILE A 41 -40.09 -7.39 -18.96
N GLY A 42 -40.71 -6.31 -18.47
CA GLY A 42 -42.12 -6.32 -18.09
C GLY A 42 -42.56 -5.05 -17.35
N GLN A 43 -43.70 -5.15 -16.67
CA GLN A 43 -44.26 -4.10 -15.84
C GLN A 43 -44.61 -4.64 -14.45
N VAL A 44 -44.30 -3.89 -13.41
CA VAL A 44 -44.70 -4.21 -12.04
C VAL A 44 -46.11 -3.70 -11.80
N ILE A 45 -47.01 -4.60 -11.44
CA ILE A 45 -48.39 -4.26 -11.08
C ILE A 45 -48.55 -4.08 -9.56
N SER A 46 -49.73 -3.62 -9.13
CA SER A 46 -50.01 -3.27 -7.73
C SER A 46 -49.81 -4.40 -6.71
N THR A 47 -49.84 -5.67 -7.15
CA THR A 47 -49.57 -6.84 -6.31
C THR A 47 -48.09 -7.12 -6.11
N GLY A 48 -47.19 -6.38 -6.79
CA GLY A 48 -45.76 -6.64 -6.84
C GLY A 48 -45.34 -7.69 -7.88
N MET A 49 -46.30 -8.30 -8.59
CA MET A 49 -46.01 -9.20 -9.73
C MET A 49 -45.43 -8.41 -10.89
N VAL A 50 -44.50 -9.03 -11.61
CA VAL A 50 -43.90 -8.48 -12.83
C VAL A 50 -44.47 -9.25 -14.02
N ILE A 51 -45.20 -8.54 -14.86
CA ILE A 51 -45.91 -9.12 -16.00
C ILE A 51 -45.17 -8.77 -17.29
N ASN A 52 -44.85 -9.77 -18.12
CA ASN A 52 -44.20 -9.56 -19.42
C ASN A 52 -45.20 -9.02 -20.48
N GLY A 53 -44.73 -8.78 -21.71
CA GLY A 53 -45.57 -8.28 -22.81
C GLY A 53 -46.72 -9.21 -23.20
N ASP A 54 -46.65 -10.49 -22.84
CA ASP A 54 -47.65 -11.52 -23.14
C ASP A 54 -48.67 -11.70 -22.00
N GLY A 55 -48.53 -10.96 -20.89
CA GLY A 55 -49.43 -11.06 -19.75
C GLY A 55 -49.03 -12.14 -18.72
N GLU A 56 -47.87 -12.76 -18.87
CA GLU A 56 -47.38 -13.80 -17.95
C GLU A 56 -46.60 -13.22 -16.78
N ASN A 57 -46.77 -13.80 -15.59
CA ASN A 57 -45.96 -13.45 -14.44
C ASN A 57 -44.55 -14.04 -14.56
N ILE A 58 -43.54 -13.17 -14.66
CA ILE A 58 -42.13 -13.54 -14.77
C ILE A 58 -41.35 -13.35 -13.46
N GLY A 59 -41.99 -12.82 -12.41
CA GLY A 59 -41.32 -12.62 -11.12
C GLY A 59 -41.99 -11.62 -10.19
N TYR A 60 -41.32 -11.30 -9.10
CA TYR A 60 -41.80 -10.39 -8.07
C TYR A 60 -40.77 -9.31 -7.76
N ILE A 61 -41.24 -8.09 -7.50
CA ILE A 61 -40.37 -7.01 -7.01
C ILE A 61 -40.04 -7.20 -5.52
N THR A 62 -38.79 -6.98 -5.14
CA THR A 62 -38.32 -6.98 -3.75
C THR A 62 -38.37 -5.56 -3.16
N ALA A 63 -38.25 -5.45 -1.82
CA ALA A 63 -38.12 -4.14 -1.15
C ALA A 63 -36.89 -3.34 -1.62
N ASP A 64 -35.87 -4.04 -2.15
CA ASP A 64 -34.66 -3.45 -2.72
C ASP A 64 -34.83 -3.04 -4.19
N SER A 65 -36.07 -3.03 -4.72
CA SER A 65 -36.37 -2.67 -6.11
C SER A 65 -35.74 -3.61 -7.14
N LEU A 66 -35.31 -4.80 -6.71
CA LEU A 66 -34.85 -5.89 -7.57
C LEU A 66 -36.04 -6.76 -7.99
N ILE A 67 -35.89 -7.51 -9.07
CA ILE A 67 -36.89 -8.46 -9.54
C ILE A 67 -36.30 -9.85 -9.43
N VAL A 68 -37.03 -10.73 -8.74
CA VAL A 68 -36.68 -12.13 -8.59
C VAL A 68 -37.67 -13.01 -9.35
N ASP A 69 -37.17 -14.05 -10.01
CA ASP A 69 -38.00 -15.04 -10.69
C ASP A 69 -38.66 -16.01 -9.68
N ASN A 70 -39.39 -17.01 -10.19
CA ASN A 70 -40.04 -18.03 -9.37
C ASN A 70 -39.06 -18.93 -8.59
N ASN A 71 -37.77 -18.94 -8.97
CA ASN A 71 -36.70 -19.64 -8.25
C ASN A 71 -35.97 -18.71 -7.25
N ASN A 72 -36.48 -17.49 -7.03
CA ASN A 72 -35.86 -16.44 -6.25
C ASN A 72 -34.48 -15.99 -6.79
N GLU A 73 -34.21 -16.19 -8.09
CA GLU A 73 -33.01 -15.65 -8.74
C GLU A 73 -33.26 -14.22 -9.21
N VAL A 74 -32.28 -13.32 -9.01
CA VAL A 74 -32.40 -11.94 -9.47
C VAL A 74 -32.24 -11.87 -10.99
N ILE A 75 -33.30 -11.44 -11.68
CA ILE A 75 -33.35 -11.32 -13.15
C ILE A 75 -33.33 -9.87 -13.64
N GLY A 76 -33.58 -8.91 -12.76
CA GLY A 76 -33.59 -7.49 -13.12
C GLY A 76 -33.91 -6.58 -11.94
N GLY A 77 -34.44 -5.40 -12.23
CA GLY A 77 -35.00 -4.49 -11.24
C GLY A 77 -35.82 -3.40 -11.91
N VAL A 78 -36.35 -2.48 -11.11
CA VAL A 78 -37.12 -1.35 -11.65
C VAL A 78 -36.22 -0.22 -12.09
N VAL A 79 -36.68 0.55 -13.09
CA VAL A 79 -35.98 1.75 -13.54
C VAL A 79 -35.89 2.76 -12.38
N PRO A 80 -34.67 3.13 -11.92
CA PRO A 80 -34.52 4.05 -10.80
C PRO A 80 -34.99 5.47 -11.19
N GLN A 81 -35.89 6.04 -10.38
CA GLN A 81 -36.47 7.36 -10.59
C GLN A 81 -35.75 8.41 -9.73
N GLY A 82 -34.64 8.94 -10.25
CA GLY A 82 -33.79 9.93 -9.56
C GLY A 82 -33.14 10.93 -10.52
N VAL A 83 -32.08 11.58 -10.07
CA VAL A 83 -31.26 12.49 -10.89
C VAL A 83 -30.01 11.76 -11.36
N ALA A 84 -29.75 11.77 -12.67
CA ALA A 84 -28.51 11.22 -13.21
C ALA A 84 -27.38 12.22 -13.03
N ILE A 85 -26.34 11.85 -12.27
CA ILE A 85 -25.12 12.64 -12.07
C ILE A 85 -23.98 11.98 -12.84
N GLY A 86 -23.29 12.77 -13.63
CA GLY A 86 -22.21 12.35 -14.52
C GLY A 86 -20.89 12.13 -13.80
N ASN A 87 -19.97 11.46 -14.50
CA ASN A 87 -18.61 11.25 -14.03
C ASN A 87 -17.76 12.53 -13.93
N ASP A 88 -18.26 13.65 -14.43
CA ASP A 88 -17.66 14.98 -14.29
C ASP A 88 -18.25 15.77 -13.10
N ASN A 89 -19.05 15.10 -12.25
CA ASN A 89 -19.80 15.66 -11.12
C ASN A 89 -20.95 16.60 -11.50
N ARG A 90 -21.40 16.60 -12.76
CA ARG A 90 -22.51 17.46 -13.22
C ARG A 90 -23.79 16.66 -13.46
N PRO A 91 -24.98 17.26 -13.31
CA PRO A 91 -26.21 16.60 -13.72
C PRO A 91 -26.20 16.28 -15.22
N LEU A 92 -26.45 15.01 -15.57
CA LEU A 92 -26.62 14.58 -16.97
C LEU A 92 -28.02 14.94 -17.47
N GLY A 93 -29.03 14.72 -16.64
CA GLY A 93 -30.42 14.98 -17.01
C GLY A 93 -31.44 14.15 -16.24
N LYS A 94 -32.67 14.11 -16.77
CA LYS A 94 -33.80 13.39 -16.17
C LYS A 94 -33.92 11.99 -16.76
N ILE A 95 -34.47 11.08 -15.95
CA ILE A 95 -34.70 9.69 -16.31
C ILE A 95 -36.17 9.56 -16.69
N ASN A 96 -36.43 9.03 -17.88
CA ASN A 96 -37.78 8.72 -18.34
C ASN A 96 -38.26 7.37 -17.77
N SER A 97 -39.56 7.07 -17.90
CA SER A 97 -40.13 5.77 -17.50
C SER A 97 -39.50 4.58 -18.22
N ASP A 98 -39.04 4.79 -19.46
CA ASP A 98 -38.32 3.80 -20.28
C ASP A 98 -36.84 3.60 -19.86
N GLY A 99 -36.38 4.30 -18.82
CA GLY A 99 -35.00 4.25 -18.32
C GLY A 99 -33.98 5.06 -19.13
N VAL A 100 -34.40 5.75 -20.20
CA VAL A 100 -33.51 6.62 -20.97
C VAL A 100 -33.23 7.90 -20.19
N VAL A 101 -31.95 8.22 -20.02
CA VAL A 101 -31.47 9.48 -19.45
C VAL A 101 -31.43 10.53 -20.56
N ARG A 102 -32.21 11.60 -20.42
CA ARG A 102 -32.27 12.71 -21.37
C ARG A 102 -31.74 13.99 -20.76
N SER A 103 -30.87 14.67 -21.50
CA SER A 103 -30.41 16.03 -21.17
C SER A 103 -31.57 17.01 -21.03
N MET A 104 -31.29 18.21 -20.52
CA MET A 104 -32.31 19.28 -20.42
C MET A 104 -32.93 19.67 -21.77
N THR A 105 -32.22 19.45 -22.89
CA THR A 105 -32.71 19.69 -24.24
C THR A 105 -33.46 18.49 -24.84
N GLY A 106 -33.65 17.41 -24.07
CA GLY A 106 -34.36 16.21 -24.49
C GLY A 106 -33.51 15.19 -25.26
N LYS A 107 -32.24 15.49 -25.56
CA LYS A 107 -31.31 14.56 -26.22
C LYS A 107 -31.04 13.33 -25.33
N PRO A 108 -31.17 12.09 -25.83
CA PRO A 108 -30.79 10.90 -25.08
C PRO A 108 -29.28 10.87 -24.88
N LEU A 109 -28.84 10.65 -23.65
CA LEU A 109 -27.43 10.59 -23.24
C LEU A 109 -27.00 9.20 -22.82
N GLY A 110 -27.92 8.39 -22.27
CA GLY A 110 -27.62 7.06 -21.78
C GLY A 110 -28.85 6.34 -21.25
N LYS A 111 -28.65 5.20 -20.59
CA LYS A 111 -29.67 4.40 -19.93
C LYS A 111 -29.34 4.22 -18.46
N ALA A 112 -30.34 4.39 -17.59
CA ALA A 112 -30.26 4.05 -16.18
C ALA A 112 -30.50 2.55 -16.00
N LEU A 113 -29.66 1.91 -15.19
CA LEU A 113 -29.72 0.49 -14.90
C LEU A 113 -30.30 0.24 -13.50
N PRO A 114 -30.86 -0.96 -13.22
CA PRO A 114 -31.39 -1.32 -11.91
C PRO A 114 -30.42 -1.13 -10.74
N ASN A 115 -29.12 -1.29 -10.99
CA ASN A 115 -28.09 -1.08 -9.98
C ASN A 115 -27.71 0.39 -9.76
N GLY A 116 -28.41 1.33 -10.40
CA GLY A 116 -28.19 2.77 -10.28
C GLY A 116 -27.07 3.32 -11.16
N LEU A 117 -26.35 2.49 -11.92
CA LEU A 117 -25.37 2.99 -12.90
C LEU A 117 -26.07 3.59 -14.12
N VAL A 118 -25.44 4.59 -14.73
CA VAL A 118 -25.86 5.17 -16.01
C VAL A 118 -24.82 4.82 -17.07
N VAL A 119 -25.29 4.22 -18.17
CA VAL A 119 -24.42 3.78 -19.27
C VAL A 119 -24.75 4.46 -20.58
N ASP A 120 -23.73 4.69 -21.42
CA ASP A 120 -23.94 5.13 -22.81
C ASP A 120 -24.36 3.95 -23.73
N SER A 121 -24.47 4.22 -25.03
CA SER A 121 -24.83 3.19 -26.03
C SER A 121 -23.78 2.08 -26.19
N GLY A 122 -22.54 2.33 -25.76
CA GLY A 122 -21.46 1.35 -25.73
C GLY A 122 -21.26 0.74 -24.34
N TYR A 123 -22.25 0.83 -23.44
CA TYR A 123 -22.21 0.31 -22.08
C TYR A 123 -21.07 0.85 -21.19
N ASN A 124 -20.45 1.98 -21.57
CA ASN A 124 -19.49 2.65 -20.71
C ASN A 124 -20.23 3.36 -19.58
N ILE A 125 -19.67 3.32 -18.37
CA ILE A 125 -20.25 4.07 -17.25
C ILE A 125 -20.01 5.56 -17.45
N ILE A 126 -21.08 6.34 -17.59
CA ILE A 126 -21.03 7.80 -17.73
C ILE A 126 -21.52 8.53 -16.48
N GLY A 127 -22.10 7.82 -15.52
CA GLY A 127 -22.57 8.38 -14.26
C GLY A 127 -23.35 7.40 -13.40
N SER A 128 -24.09 7.92 -12.44
CA SER A 128 -24.99 7.18 -11.55
C SER A 128 -26.28 7.95 -11.30
N VAL A 129 -27.33 7.22 -10.94
CA VAL A 129 -28.60 7.78 -10.49
C VAL A 129 -28.54 7.98 -8.98
N LEU A 130 -28.79 9.21 -8.55
CA LEU A 130 -28.93 9.56 -7.15
C LEU A 130 -30.38 9.95 -6.84
N PHE A 131 -30.86 9.51 -5.70
CA PHE A 131 -32.17 9.92 -5.20
C PHE A 131 -32.03 11.22 -4.42
N PRO A 132 -32.88 12.24 -4.68
CA PRO A 132 -32.93 13.44 -3.85
C PRO A 132 -33.11 13.07 -2.37
N GLY A 133 -32.37 13.75 -1.50
CA GLY A 133 -32.27 13.33 -0.10
C GLY A 133 -31.34 14.20 0.71
N LEU A 134 -31.13 13.81 1.96
CA LEU A 134 -30.36 14.58 2.93
C LEU A 134 -28.90 14.16 2.96
N VAL A 135 -28.05 15.14 3.26
CA VAL A 135 -26.59 14.97 3.38
C VAL A 135 -26.21 15.06 4.85
N TYR A 136 -25.43 14.08 5.31
CA TYR A 136 -24.97 13.96 6.69
C TYR A 136 -23.46 14.22 6.78
N SER A 137 -23.02 14.96 7.81
CA SER A 137 -21.61 15.26 8.06
C SER A 137 -20.86 14.10 8.75
N ALA A 138 -19.56 14.29 8.94
CA ALA A 138 -18.71 13.39 9.73
C ALA A 138 -19.07 13.36 11.24
N GLU A 139 -19.91 14.27 11.72
CA GLU A 139 -20.44 14.32 13.09
C GLU A 139 -21.90 13.86 13.18
N GLY A 140 -22.46 13.36 12.08
CA GLY A 140 -23.86 12.90 12.02
C GLY A 140 -24.90 14.01 11.94
N ASN A 141 -24.49 15.26 11.69
CA ASN A 141 -25.42 16.37 11.51
C ASN A 141 -26.02 16.36 10.10
N THR A 142 -27.32 16.70 9.99
CA THR A 142 -27.91 17.01 8.68
C THR A 142 -27.46 18.40 8.25
N ILE A 143 -26.73 18.50 7.15
CA ILE A 143 -26.05 19.75 6.73
C ILE A 143 -26.55 20.31 5.39
N GLY A 144 -27.31 19.52 4.63
CA GLY A 144 -27.85 19.96 3.35
C GLY A 144 -28.68 18.89 2.65
N ARG A 145 -28.99 19.12 1.38
CA ARG A 145 -29.83 18.23 0.57
C ARG A 145 -29.40 18.20 -0.88
N LEU A 146 -29.55 17.04 -1.52
CA LEU A 146 -29.55 16.91 -2.97
C LEU A 146 -30.97 17.22 -3.48
N THR A 147 -31.10 18.18 -4.39
CA THR A 147 -32.39 18.54 -4.99
C THR A 147 -32.75 17.65 -6.18
N GLY A 148 -34.02 17.67 -6.60
CA GLY A 148 -34.45 17.02 -7.85
C GLY A 148 -33.85 17.63 -9.13
N ALA A 149 -33.15 18.76 -9.02
CA ALA A 149 -32.37 19.35 -10.12
C ALA A 149 -30.91 18.86 -10.15
N GLY A 150 -30.47 18.08 -9.16
CA GLY A 150 -29.10 17.59 -9.06
C GLY A 150 -28.11 18.56 -8.40
N THR A 151 -28.60 19.62 -7.75
CA THR A 151 -27.77 20.60 -7.03
C THR A 151 -27.67 20.25 -5.55
N TYR A 152 -26.52 20.55 -4.94
CA TYR A 152 -26.34 20.43 -3.49
C TYR A 152 -26.63 21.77 -2.81
N THR A 153 -27.66 21.79 -1.97
CA THR A 153 -28.05 23.00 -1.25
C THR A 153 -27.88 22.83 0.25
N ASN A 154 -27.70 23.95 0.95
CA ASN A 154 -27.86 23.99 2.40
C ASN A 154 -29.35 23.74 2.78
N LEU A 155 -29.65 23.76 4.08
CA LEU A 155 -31.02 23.55 4.56
C LEU A 155 -31.99 24.69 4.21
N ASP A 156 -31.48 25.88 3.93
CA ASP A 156 -32.26 27.06 3.50
C ASP A 156 -32.56 27.05 1.99
N GLY A 157 -31.97 26.14 1.22
CA GLY A 157 -32.16 26.01 -0.22
C GLY A 157 -31.13 26.75 -1.09
N THR A 158 -30.13 27.38 -0.50
CA THR A 158 -29.01 28.00 -1.21
C THR A 158 -28.09 26.93 -1.77
N GLU A 159 -27.74 27.01 -3.06
CA GLU A 159 -26.75 26.14 -3.68
C GLU A 159 -25.35 26.42 -3.11
N ILE A 160 -24.69 25.37 -2.61
CA ILE A 160 -23.40 25.46 -1.93
C ILE A 160 -22.36 24.51 -2.50
N GLY A 161 -22.69 23.72 -3.53
CA GLY A 161 -21.74 22.83 -4.21
C GLY A 161 -22.43 21.71 -4.98
N PHE A 162 -21.85 20.50 -4.97
CA PHE A 162 -22.36 19.35 -5.71
C PHE A 162 -22.35 18.05 -4.89
N VAL A 163 -23.14 17.07 -5.32
CA VAL A 163 -23.03 15.68 -4.86
C VAL A 163 -22.51 14.83 -6.02
N SER A 164 -21.42 14.11 -5.79
CA SER A 164 -20.81 13.28 -6.82
C SER A 164 -21.64 12.04 -7.12
N ALA A 165 -21.38 11.38 -8.26
CA ALA A 165 -22.07 10.14 -8.66
C ALA A 165 -21.95 8.98 -7.64
N ASN A 166 -21.02 9.07 -6.67
CA ASN A 166 -20.87 8.10 -5.58
C ASN A 166 -21.57 8.52 -4.27
N GLY A 167 -22.29 9.64 -4.28
CA GLY A 167 -23.04 10.18 -3.15
C GLY A 167 -22.21 11.01 -2.16
N TYR A 168 -20.99 11.40 -2.49
CA TYR A 168 -20.19 12.30 -1.64
C TYR A 168 -20.53 13.75 -1.94
N ALA A 169 -20.81 14.55 -0.90
CA ALA A 169 -21.20 15.94 -1.03
C ALA A 169 -20.00 16.86 -0.80
N TYR A 170 -19.80 17.79 -1.72
CA TYR A 170 -18.68 18.72 -1.73
C TYR A 170 -19.21 20.14 -1.69
N ARG A 171 -18.76 20.90 -0.68
CA ARG A 171 -19.07 22.32 -0.54
C ARG A 171 -18.02 23.14 -1.26
N GLN A 172 -18.46 24.15 -2.00
CA GLN A 172 -17.60 25.12 -2.64
C GLN A 172 -16.87 25.95 -1.57
N THR A 173 -15.55 26.10 -1.75
CA THR A 173 -14.70 26.95 -0.92
C THR A 173 -13.99 27.96 -1.82
N ALA A 174 -13.20 28.89 -1.24
CA ALA A 174 -12.45 29.86 -2.03
C ALA A 174 -11.43 29.16 -2.95
N GLY A 175 -11.79 29.00 -4.23
CA GLY A 175 -10.93 28.45 -5.29
C GLY A 175 -11.10 26.96 -5.62
N ASP A 176 -11.74 26.17 -4.76
CA ASP A 176 -11.94 24.72 -4.97
C ASP A 176 -13.15 24.16 -4.16
N TYR A 177 -13.06 22.93 -3.65
CA TYR A 177 -14.10 22.26 -2.87
C TYR A 177 -13.55 21.56 -1.63
N ALA A 178 -14.35 21.49 -0.58
CA ALA A 178 -14.10 20.65 0.59
C ALA A 178 -15.16 19.53 0.68
N LEU A 179 -14.76 18.35 1.17
CA LEU A 179 -15.72 17.30 1.46
C LEU A 179 -16.55 17.72 2.68
N ASP A 180 -17.87 17.79 2.51
CA ASP A 180 -18.80 18.28 3.53
C ASP A 180 -19.53 17.13 4.22
N GLY A 181 -19.88 16.10 3.44
CA GLY A 181 -20.59 14.94 3.97
C GLY A 181 -20.96 13.91 2.91
N ARG A 182 -21.98 13.12 3.22
CA ARG A 182 -22.47 12.06 2.34
C ARG A 182 -23.99 12.06 2.23
N LEU A 183 -24.48 11.96 1.01
CA LEU A 183 -25.87 11.65 0.70
C LEU A 183 -26.17 10.22 1.14
N MET A 184 -27.17 10.06 2.00
CA MET A 184 -27.70 8.74 2.35
C MET A 184 -29.20 8.72 2.17
N SER A 185 -29.69 7.72 1.44
CA SER A 185 -31.12 7.40 1.43
C SER A 185 -31.46 6.58 2.67
N SER A 186 -32.67 6.77 3.21
CA SER A 186 -33.17 6.03 4.37
C SER A 186 -33.03 4.53 4.18
N LYS A 187 -32.21 3.91 5.03
CA LYS A 187 -31.87 2.49 5.00
C LYS A 187 -31.97 1.88 6.39
N MET A 188 -31.91 0.55 6.42
CA MET A 188 -31.79 -0.21 7.65
C MET A 188 -30.37 -0.20 8.19
N VAL A 189 -30.26 -0.42 9.49
CA VAL A 189 -29.01 -0.47 10.25
C VAL A 189 -28.86 -1.84 10.87
N VAL A 190 -27.67 -2.41 10.74
CA VAL A 190 -27.28 -3.63 11.47
C VAL A 190 -26.35 -3.28 12.63
N SER A 191 -26.39 -4.11 13.68
CA SER A 191 -25.50 -4.05 14.82
C SER A 191 -24.05 -4.36 14.44
N LEU A 192 -23.14 -4.20 15.39
CA LEU A 192 -21.76 -4.67 15.23
C LEU A 192 -21.67 -6.15 14.82
N ASN A 193 -22.61 -7.00 15.23
CA ASN A 193 -22.64 -8.44 14.93
C ASN A 193 -23.47 -8.80 13.69
N GLY A 194 -24.12 -7.84 13.04
CA GLY A 194 -24.92 -8.07 11.83
C GLY A 194 -26.42 -8.30 12.08
N ASP A 195 -26.91 -8.07 13.29
CA ASP A 195 -28.35 -8.14 13.60
C ASP A 195 -29.04 -6.85 13.18
N PHE A 196 -30.23 -6.93 12.60
CA PHE A 196 -31.01 -5.75 12.24
C PHE A 196 -31.51 -5.03 13.52
N ILE A 197 -31.18 -3.74 13.69
CA ILE A 197 -31.45 -2.98 14.93
C ILE A 197 -32.33 -1.74 14.76
N GLY A 198 -32.63 -1.32 13.53
CA GLY A 198 -33.45 -0.13 13.32
C GLY A 198 -33.27 0.53 11.96
N SER A 199 -33.94 1.66 11.77
CA SER A 199 -33.98 2.40 10.50
C SER A 199 -33.54 3.85 10.67
N ILE A 200 -33.05 4.45 9.59
CA ILE A 200 -32.61 5.85 9.57
C ILE A 200 -33.82 6.77 9.31
N ALA A 201 -34.19 7.57 10.30
CA ALA A 201 -35.15 8.65 10.17
C ALA A 201 -34.57 9.81 9.31
N PRO A 202 -35.41 10.65 8.69
CA PRO A 202 -34.92 11.80 7.90
C PRO A 202 -33.96 12.71 8.66
N SER A 203 -34.12 12.86 9.96
CA SER A 203 -33.20 13.64 10.82
C SER A 203 -31.76 13.08 10.90
N GLY A 204 -31.49 11.88 10.38
CA GLY A 204 -30.21 11.16 10.53
C GLY A 204 -30.14 10.30 11.80
N LYS A 205 -31.19 10.36 12.63
CA LYS A 205 -31.34 9.52 13.82
C LYS A 205 -31.69 8.10 13.42
N VAL A 206 -31.15 7.13 14.15
CA VAL A 206 -31.49 5.72 14.03
C VAL A 206 -32.52 5.38 15.09
N ILE A 207 -33.66 4.85 14.64
CA ILE A 207 -34.81 4.50 15.48
C ILE A 207 -34.95 2.98 15.49
N ASP A 208 -35.05 2.38 16.68
CA ASP A 208 -35.31 0.95 16.88
C ASP A 208 -36.79 0.57 16.64
N PHE A 209 -37.15 -0.70 16.87
CA PHE A 209 -38.50 -1.21 16.63
C PHE A 209 -39.54 -0.67 17.61
N GLU A 210 -39.10 -0.22 18.78
CA GLU A 210 -39.90 0.41 19.82
C GLU A 210 -40.09 1.92 19.57
N GLY A 211 -39.50 2.47 18.52
CA GLY A 211 -39.58 3.89 18.19
C GLY A 211 -38.59 4.76 18.97
N LYS A 212 -37.63 4.16 19.68
CA LYS A 212 -36.61 4.87 20.46
C LYS A 212 -35.40 5.19 19.60
N GLU A 213 -34.86 6.39 19.82
CA GLU A 213 -33.59 6.82 19.23
C GLU A 213 -32.41 6.13 19.89
N ILE A 214 -31.61 5.43 19.09
CA ILE A 214 -30.45 4.65 19.58
C ILE A 214 -29.10 5.22 19.11
N GLY A 215 -29.08 6.09 18.10
CA GLY A 215 -27.85 6.70 17.62
C GLY A 215 -28.02 7.59 16.38
N TYR A 216 -26.90 8.04 15.83
CA TYR A 216 -26.81 8.93 14.68
C TYR A 216 -25.96 8.31 13.58
N VAL A 217 -26.39 8.44 12.34
CA VAL A 217 -25.63 7.97 11.19
C VAL A 217 -24.61 9.01 10.76
N HIS A 218 -23.35 8.61 10.62
CA HIS A 218 -22.25 9.45 10.15
C HIS A 218 -21.97 9.24 8.66
N ALA A 219 -21.21 10.16 8.05
CA ALA A 219 -20.83 10.10 6.64
C ALA A 219 -20.00 8.84 6.27
N ASN A 220 -19.29 8.24 7.22
CA ASN A 220 -18.62 6.95 7.04
C ASN A 220 -19.56 5.73 7.06
N GLU A 221 -20.88 5.96 7.22
CA GLU A 221 -21.98 5.00 7.32
C GLU A 221 -22.04 4.20 8.63
N TYR A 222 -21.17 4.48 9.60
CA TYR A 222 -21.33 3.92 10.93
C TYR A 222 -22.40 4.68 11.71
N VAL A 223 -23.00 3.98 12.66
CA VAL A 223 -23.99 4.53 13.57
C VAL A 223 -23.34 4.67 14.93
N TYR A 224 -23.33 5.90 15.45
CA TYR A 224 -22.73 6.27 16.72
C TYR A 224 -23.81 6.48 17.76
N SER A 225 -23.62 5.90 18.95
CA SER A 225 -24.46 6.20 20.11
C SER A 225 -24.22 7.65 20.58
N PRO A 226 -25.08 8.19 21.47
CA PRO A 226 -24.83 9.48 22.12
C PRO A 226 -23.46 9.55 22.83
N ASP A 227 -22.95 8.42 23.33
CA ASP A 227 -21.64 8.29 23.97
C ASP A 227 -20.47 8.16 22.96
N LYS A 228 -20.73 8.34 21.67
CA LYS A 228 -19.78 8.27 20.54
C LYS A 228 -19.17 6.90 20.28
N GLY A 229 -19.69 5.83 20.86
CA GLY A 229 -19.34 4.45 20.50
C GLY A 229 -20.06 4.01 19.23
N ILE A 230 -19.40 3.26 18.35
CA ILE A 230 -20.07 2.69 17.17
C ILE A 230 -20.92 1.51 17.62
N ILE A 231 -22.22 1.55 17.31
CA ILE A 231 -23.19 0.50 17.67
C ILE A 231 -23.63 -0.33 16.46
N GLY A 232 -23.40 0.17 15.24
CA GLY A 232 -23.87 -0.46 14.02
C GLY A 232 -23.40 0.24 12.76
N ARG A 233 -23.93 -0.21 11.62
CA ARG A 233 -23.64 0.34 10.29
C ARG A 233 -24.86 0.28 9.39
N VAL A 234 -24.97 1.24 8.48
CA VAL A 234 -25.95 1.21 7.39
C VAL A 234 -25.72 -0.02 6.50
N VAL A 235 -26.80 -0.74 6.18
CA VAL A 235 -26.74 -1.90 5.29
C VAL A 235 -26.42 -1.45 3.86
N ARG A 236 -25.50 -2.16 3.22
CA ARG A 236 -25.20 -2.03 1.79
C ARG A 236 -25.75 -3.24 1.05
N THR A 237 -26.79 -3.02 0.26
CA THR A 237 -27.32 -4.03 -0.65
C THR A 237 -26.29 -4.37 -1.72
N GLY A 238 -26.26 -5.64 -2.12
CA GLY A 238 -25.25 -6.14 -3.03
C GLY A 238 -25.17 -7.65 -3.04
N TYR A 239 -23.98 -8.16 -3.29
CA TYR A 239 -23.69 -9.59 -3.46
C TYR A 239 -22.77 -10.05 -2.34
N ALA A 240 -23.00 -11.27 -1.87
CA ALA A 240 -22.13 -11.95 -0.91
C ALA A 240 -21.31 -13.04 -1.63
N PHE A 241 -20.05 -13.15 -1.23
CA PHE A 241 -19.12 -14.17 -1.70
C PHE A 241 -18.47 -14.84 -0.51
N ASP A 242 -18.15 -16.13 -0.63
CA ASP A 242 -17.38 -16.81 0.40
C ASP A 242 -15.91 -16.38 0.38
N LEU A 243 -15.11 -16.88 1.32
CA LEU A 243 -13.69 -16.51 1.43
C LEU A 243 -12.84 -16.88 0.21
N ALA A 244 -13.27 -17.86 -0.59
CA ALA A 244 -12.61 -18.26 -1.84
C ALA A 244 -13.12 -17.47 -3.06
N GLY A 245 -14.14 -16.62 -2.89
CA GLY A 245 -14.73 -15.83 -3.96
C GLY A 245 -15.87 -16.53 -4.70
N ARG A 246 -16.46 -17.60 -4.16
CA ARG A 246 -17.66 -18.22 -4.73
C ARG A 246 -18.89 -17.43 -4.32
N TYR A 247 -19.80 -17.19 -5.26
CA TYR A 247 -21.04 -16.46 -5.01
C TYR A 247 -21.91 -17.20 -3.99
N MET A 248 -22.39 -16.49 -2.96
CA MET A 248 -23.25 -17.03 -1.91
C MET A 248 -24.70 -16.61 -2.08
N GLY A 249 -24.95 -15.36 -2.50
CA GLY A 249 -26.31 -14.82 -2.50
C GLY A 249 -26.36 -13.29 -2.56
N VAL A 250 -27.54 -12.75 -2.35
CA VAL A 250 -27.82 -11.30 -2.35
C VAL A 250 -27.94 -10.81 -0.92
N ILE A 251 -27.34 -9.65 -0.63
CA ILE A 251 -27.49 -8.93 0.64
C ILE A 251 -28.75 -8.06 0.53
N THR A 252 -29.78 -8.38 1.29
CA THR A 252 -31.06 -7.67 1.33
C THR A 252 -30.97 -6.39 2.15
N TYR A 253 -31.98 -5.52 2.06
CA TYR A 253 -32.07 -4.24 2.77
C TYR A 253 -31.81 -4.34 4.28
N ASN A 254 -32.16 -5.45 4.94
CA ASN A 254 -31.99 -5.68 6.38
C ASN A 254 -30.68 -6.41 6.74
N GLY A 255 -29.80 -6.67 5.77
CA GLY A 255 -28.48 -7.27 5.99
C GLY A 255 -28.46 -8.80 5.99
N ILE A 256 -29.59 -9.47 5.71
CA ILE A 256 -29.62 -10.92 5.52
C ILE A 256 -29.01 -11.26 4.15
N VAL A 257 -28.25 -12.35 4.09
CA VAL A 257 -27.76 -12.90 2.83
C VAL A 257 -28.65 -14.06 2.42
N LEU A 258 -29.33 -13.92 1.28
CA LEU A 258 -30.24 -14.93 0.73
C LEU A 258 -29.64 -15.63 -0.49
N ALA A 259 -29.65 -16.97 -0.45
CA ALA A 259 -29.46 -17.84 -1.60
C ALA A 259 -30.85 -18.40 -1.98
N GLY A 260 -31.52 -17.76 -2.94
CA GLY A 260 -32.94 -18.01 -3.18
C GLY A 260 -33.77 -17.59 -1.96
N ASP A 261 -34.46 -18.54 -1.33
CA ASP A 261 -35.24 -18.34 -0.09
C ASP A 261 -34.45 -18.62 1.20
N THR A 262 -33.21 -19.11 1.09
CA THR A 262 -32.44 -19.61 2.23
C THR A 262 -31.49 -18.54 2.78
N GLU A 263 -31.56 -18.27 4.09
CA GLU A 263 -30.56 -17.47 4.81
C GLU A 263 -29.23 -18.24 4.89
N VAL A 264 -28.20 -17.72 4.22
CA VAL A 264 -26.84 -18.31 4.21
C VAL A 264 -25.80 -17.47 4.97
N GLY A 265 -26.17 -16.29 5.46
CA GLY A 265 -25.31 -15.45 6.28
C GLY A 265 -25.92 -14.08 6.58
N ARG A 266 -25.14 -13.23 7.25
CA ARG A 266 -25.51 -11.84 7.60
C ARG A 266 -24.37 -10.87 7.31
N TYR A 267 -24.71 -9.67 6.86
CA TYR A 267 -23.79 -8.56 6.66
C TYR A 267 -23.45 -7.91 8.00
N ARG A 268 -22.17 -7.94 8.37
CA ARG A 268 -21.66 -7.38 9.62
C ARG A 268 -21.12 -5.96 9.45
N ALA A 269 -21.02 -5.19 10.53
CA ALA A 269 -20.59 -3.79 10.48
C ALA A 269 -19.18 -3.57 9.87
N ASP A 270 -18.26 -4.52 10.00
CA ASP A 270 -16.95 -4.46 9.34
C ASP A 270 -17.01 -4.72 7.81
N GLY A 271 -18.19 -5.07 7.27
CA GLY A 271 -18.44 -5.34 5.87
C GLY A 271 -18.29 -6.81 5.48
N ASN A 272 -17.96 -7.68 6.44
CA ASN A 272 -17.83 -9.12 6.22
C ASN A 272 -19.20 -9.81 6.28
N ILE A 273 -19.26 -11.01 5.70
CA ILE A 273 -20.41 -11.91 5.81
C ILE A 273 -20.13 -12.93 6.89
N VAL A 274 -21.07 -13.08 7.83
CA VAL A 274 -20.95 -13.99 8.98
C VAL A 274 -22.05 -15.03 9.03
N ASN A 275 -21.76 -16.16 9.65
CA ASN A 275 -22.78 -17.15 10.01
C ASN A 275 -23.51 -16.78 11.32
N LYS A 276 -24.39 -17.66 11.80
CA LYS A 276 -25.14 -17.47 13.06
C LYS A 276 -24.27 -17.41 14.32
N ASP A 277 -23.06 -17.97 14.27
CA ASP A 277 -22.07 -17.92 15.36
C ASP A 277 -21.16 -16.68 15.25
N ASN A 278 -21.47 -15.74 14.35
CA ASN A 278 -20.67 -14.55 14.07
C ASN A 278 -19.24 -14.85 13.53
N LEU A 279 -19.03 -16.04 12.98
CA LEU A 279 -17.80 -16.41 12.27
C LEU A 279 -17.86 -15.85 10.86
N VAL A 280 -16.76 -15.24 10.41
CA VAL A 280 -16.65 -14.71 9.04
C VAL A 280 -16.54 -15.87 8.06
N ILE A 281 -17.50 -15.92 7.14
CA ILE A 281 -17.60 -16.93 6.08
C ILE A 281 -17.47 -16.33 4.68
N GLY A 282 -17.43 -15.01 4.57
CA GLY A 282 -17.41 -14.33 3.28
C GLY A 282 -17.19 -12.82 3.34
N PHE A 283 -17.24 -12.18 2.18
CA PHE A 283 -17.12 -10.74 1.98
C PHE A 283 -18.25 -10.21 1.08
N SER A 284 -18.48 -8.89 1.15
CA SER A 284 -19.53 -8.21 0.41
C SER A 284 -19.01 -7.43 -0.81
N VAL A 285 -19.84 -7.36 -1.85
CA VAL A 285 -19.60 -6.55 -3.06
C VAL A 285 -20.85 -5.74 -3.34
N SER A 286 -20.69 -4.45 -3.67
CA SER A 286 -21.84 -3.57 -3.94
C SER A 286 -22.60 -3.98 -5.20
N LEU A 287 -23.92 -3.75 -5.23
CA LEU A 287 -24.76 -3.95 -6.43
C LEU A 287 -24.28 -3.13 -7.65
N ALA A 288 -23.74 -1.93 -7.39
CA ALA A 288 -23.20 -1.04 -8.43
C ALA A 288 -21.71 -1.28 -8.71
N ALA A 289 -21.15 -2.40 -8.26
CA ALA A 289 -19.73 -2.67 -8.42
C ALA A 289 -19.35 -2.80 -9.91
N THR A 290 -18.16 -2.30 -10.20
CA THR A 290 -17.50 -2.40 -11.50
C THR A 290 -16.11 -2.95 -11.31
N ALA A 291 -15.51 -3.42 -12.39
CA ALA A 291 -14.16 -3.94 -12.42
C ALA A 291 -13.27 -3.08 -13.31
N ASN A 292 -11.99 -3.01 -12.93
CA ASN A 292 -10.94 -2.45 -13.75
C ASN A 292 -9.79 -3.45 -13.91
N ASP A 293 -9.02 -3.29 -14.99
CA ASP A 293 -7.85 -4.11 -15.25
C ASP A 293 -6.73 -3.73 -14.27
N LEU A 294 -5.60 -4.45 -14.35
CA LEU A 294 -4.45 -4.17 -13.48
C LEU A 294 -3.80 -2.80 -13.75
N ARG A 295 -4.20 -2.10 -14.82
CA ARG A 295 -3.80 -0.73 -15.20
C ARG A 295 -4.89 0.32 -14.93
N GLY A 296 -5.95 -0.05 -14.22
CA GLY A 296 -7.04 0.84 -13.86
C GLY A 296 -8.01 1.19 -14.99
N ASN A 297 -7.95 0.52 -16.15
CA ASN A 297 -8.94 0.69 -17.21
C ASN A 297 -10.20 -0.09 -16.90
N TYR A 298 -11.35 0.50 -17.20
CA TYR A 298 -12.64 -0.14 -17.01
C TYR A 298 -12.74 -1.48 -17.77
N LEU A 299 -13.04 -2.56 -17.06
CA LEU A 299 -13.25 -3.90 -17.62
C LEU A 299 -14.73 -4.18 -17.86
N GLY A 300 -15.59 -3.83 -16.91
CA GLY A 300 -17.00 -4.19 -16.97
C GLY A 300 -17.77 -4.00 -15.68
N ARG A 301 -19.06 -4.32 -15.73
CA ARG A 301 -20.01 -4.25 -14.60
C ARG A 301 -20.08 -5.59 -13.90
N VAL A 302 -20.28 -5.58 -12.60
CA VAL A 302 -20.59 -6.79 -11.83
C VAL A 302 -22.11 -6.99 -11.83
N LEU A 303 -22.55 -8.16 -12.27
CA LEU A 303 -23.94 -8.59 -12.34
C LEU A 303 -24.22 -9.70 -11.30
N PRO A 304 -25.49 -10.13 -11.11
CA PRO A 304 -25.82 -11.26 -10.26
C PRO A 304 -24.95 -12.50 -10.55
N LYS A 305 -24.78 -13.35 -9.53
CA LYS A 305 -23.86 -14.50 -9.56
C LYS A 305 -22.38 -14.13 -9.68
N GLY A 306 -22.04 -12.84 -9.50
CA GLY A 306 -20.68 -12.32 -9.55
C GLY A 306 -20.06 -12.29 -10.95
N LEU A 307 -20.89 -12.29 -11.99
CA LEU A 307 -20.44 -12.20 -13.38
C LEU A 307 -19.89 -10.80 -13.67
N VAL A 308 -18.76 -10.74 -14.38
CA VAL A 308 -18.22 -9.48 -14.90
C VAL A 308 -18.54 -9.41 -16.39
N VAL A 309 -19.29 -8.38 -16.77
CA VAL A 309 -19.83 -8.21 -18.12
C VAL A 309 -19.28 -6.94 -18.75
N LYS A 310 -18.71 -7.10 -19.95
CA LYS A 310 -18.36 -6.00 -20.85
C LYS A 310 -19.41 -5.97 -21.96
N ASP A 311 -20.04 -4.82 -22.13
CA ASP A 311 -21.24 -4.68 -22.97
C ASP A 311 -22.34 -5.63 -22.49
N THR A 312 -22.60 -6.69 -23.25
CA THR A 312 -23.51 -7.80 -22.91
C THR A 312 -22.79 -9.14 -22.74
N SER A 313 -21.48 -9.18 -22.97
CA SER A 313 -20.68 -10.41 -22.95
C SER A 313 -20.06 -10.64 -21.56
N VAL A 314 -20.23 -11.86 -21.04
CA VAL A 314 -19.53 -12.29 -19.82
C VAL A 314 -18.06 -12.48 -20.15
N ILE A 315 -17.19 -11.70 -19.49
CA ILE A 315 -15.74 -11.78 -19.67
C ILE A 315 -15.04 -12.47 -18.51
N GLY A 316 -15.72 -12.63 -17.37
CA GLY A 316 -15.11 -13.18 -16.17
C GLY A 316 -16.04 -13.19 -14.97
N ARG A 317 -15.45 -13.41 -13.79
CA ARG A 317 -16.14 -13.49 -12.50
C ARG A 317 -15.32 -12.82 -11.40
N VAL A 318 -16.02 -12.31 -10.40
CA VAL A 318 -15.40 -11.84 -9.14
C VAL A 318 -14.89 -13.04 -8.35
N GLY A 319 -13.66 -12.97 -7.87
CA GLY A 319 -13.03 -13.94 -6.98
C GLY A 319 -12.64 -13.32 -5.64
N ALA A 320 -11.84 -14.07 -4.85
CA ALA A 320 -11.39 -13.65 -3.54
C ALA A 320 -10.64 -12.29 -3.56
N LYS A 321 -10.69 -11.57 -2.43
CA LYS A 321 -10.12 -10.22 -2.26
C LYS A 321 -10.64 -9.18 -3.28
N GLY A 322 -11.72 -9.49 -3.99
CA GLY A 322 -12.26 -8.63 -5.05
C GLY A 322 -11.41 -8.63 -6.32
N PHE A 323 -10.58 -9.65 -6.57
CA PHE A 323 -9.95 -9.84 -7.87
C PHE A 323 -10.96 -10.31 -8.90
N VAL A 324 -10.66 -10.11 -10.19
CA VAL A 324 -11.48 -10.57 -11.30
C VAL A 324 -10.68 -11.57 -12.13
N TYR A 325 -11.30 -12.70 -12.39
CA TYR A 325 -10.75 -13.80 -13.17
C TYR A 325 -11.55 -13.98 -14.45
N ASP A 326 -10.87 -14.24 -15.56
CA ASP A 326 -11.52 -14.59 -16.82
C ASP A 326 -12.14 -16.00 -16.79
N LEU A 327 -12.74 -16.40 -17.90
CA LEU A 327 -13.35 -17.73 -18.04
C LEU A 327 -12.33 -18.89 -18.03
N GLN A 328 -11.04 -18.58 -18.13
CA GLN A 328 -9.92 -19.52 -18.04
C GLN A 328 -9.24 -19.48 -16.67
N ASN A 329 -9.85 -18.84 -15.66
CA ASN A 329 -9.32 -18.63 -14.31
C ASN A 329 -8.01 -17.84 -14.24
N LYS A 330 -7.67 -17.06 -15.27
CA LYS A 330 -6.56 -16.11 -15.21
C LYS A 330 -7.05 -14.80 -14.61
N LYS A 331 -6.28 -14.23 -13.68
CA LYS A 331 -6.57 -12.91 -13.11
C LYS A 331 -6.42 -11.84 -14.20
N ILE A 332 -7.47 -11.05 -14.42
CA ILE A 332 -7.51 -9.97 -15.42
C ILE A 332 -7.73 -8.59 -14.82
N GLY A 333 -8.10 -8.49 -13.55
CA GLY A 333 -8.37 -7.22 -12.91
C GLY A 333 -8.80 -7.31 -11.45
N GLN A 334 -9.45 -6.27 -10.97
CA GLN A 334 -10.00 -6.17 -9.62
C GLN A 334 -11.23 -5.27 -9.58
N LEU A 335 -11.97 -5.31 -8.47
CA LEU A 335 -13.09 -4.42 -8.24
C LEU A 335 -12.62 -2.98 -8.07
N THR A 336 -13.33 -2.06 -8.73
CA THR A 336 -13.07 -0.63 -8.64
C THR A 336 -13.47 -0.12 -7.26
N GLN A 337 -12.55 0.57 -6.59
CA GLN A 337 -12.86 1.27 -5.34
C GLN A 337 -13.20 2.73 -5.66
N THR A 338 -14.36 3.19 -5.19
CA THR A 338 -14.88 4.55 -5.42
C THR A 338 -14.92 5.37 -4.13
N GLY A 339 -14.79 6.68 -4.26
CA GLY A 339 -14.82 7.62 -3.13
C GLY A 339 -13.77 8.73 -3.22
N PRO A 340 -13.70 9.61 -2.20
CA PRO A 340 -12.73 10.69 -2.12
C PRO A 340 -11.30 10.13 -2.07
N VAL A 341 -10.39 10.80 -2.78
CA VAL A 341 -8.97 10.43 -2.86
C VAL A 341 -8.17 11.44 -2.04
N PHE A 342 -7.28 10.94 -1.21
CA PHE A 342 -6.41 11.73 -0.34
C PHE A 342 -4.94 11.44 -0.65
N ASN A 343 -4.08 12.44 -0.50
CA ASN A 343 -2.63 12.30 -0.68
C ASN A 343 -1.94 11.73 0.58
N ALA A 344 -0.60 11.65 0.57
CA ALA A 344 0.19 11.09 1.67
C ALA A 344 0.07 11.83 3.00
N THR A 345 -0.31 13.13 2.99
CA THR A 345 -0.53 13.94 4.19
C THR A 345 -2.00 13.95 4.64
N GLY A 346 -2.87 13.17 3.97
CA GLY A 346 -4.31 13.10 4.29
C GLY A 346 -5.12 14.29 3.78
N GLN A 347 -4.60 15.04 2.81
CA GLN A 347 -5.34 16.13 2.16
C GLN A 347 -6.13 15.58 0.98
N LEU A 348 -7.37 16.06 0.83
CA LEU A 348 -8.24 15.74 -0.31
C LEU A 348 -7.58 16.21 -1.62
N SER A 349 -7.42 15.29 -2.58
CA SER A 349 -6.79 15.54 -3.89
C SER A 349 -7.70 15.25 -5.08
N GLY A 350 -8.89 14.68 -4.86
CA GLY A 350 -9.88 14.44 -5.90
C GLY A 350 -10.84 13.31 -5.55
N GLN A 351 -11.34 12.61 -6.57
CA GLN A 351 -12.31 11.52 -6.39
C GLN A 351 -12.11 10.40 -7.41
N SER A 352 -12.38 9.17 -6.98
CA SER A 352 -12.52 7.99 -7.85
C SER A 352 -13.96 7.79 -8.32
N MET A 353 -14.13 7.44 -9.60
CA MET A 353 -15.42 7.13 -10.23
C MET A 353 -15.60 5.63 -10.49
N SER A 354 -16.83 5.17 -10.68
CA SER A 354 -17.14 3.76 -11.00
C SER A 354 -16.52 3.27 -12.31
N SER A 355 -16.04 4.16 -13.18
CA SER A 355 -15.25 3.81 -14.37
C SER A 355 -13.77 3.51 -14.06
N GLY A 356 -13.34 3.64 -12.80
CA GLY A 356 -11.94 3.59 -12.39
C GLY A 356 -11.16 4.88 -12.63
N ALA A 357 -11.80 5.92 -13.18
CA ALA A 357 -11.18 7.22 -13.36
C ALA A 357 -10.92 7.91 -12.01
N TYR A 358 -9.73 8.48 -11.85
CA TYR A 358 -9.39 9.43 -10.81
C TYR A 358 -9.50 10.84 -11.41
N ILE A 359 -10.36 11.68 -10.84
CA ILE A 359 -10.68 13.02 -11.35
C ILE A 359 -10.47 14.09 -10.28
N SER A 360 -10.27 15.33 -10.72
CA SER A 360 -10.32 16.50 -9.86
C SER A 360 -11.77 16.77 -9.44
N LEU A 361 -11.95 17.53 -8.36
CA LEU A 361 -13.28 17.88 -7.86
C LEU A 361 -14.10 18.70 -8.87
N LYS A 362 -13.43 19.37 -9.82
CA LYS A 362 -14.02 20.11 -10.94
C LYS A 362 -14.36 19.24 -12.17
N GLY A 363 -14.13 17.93 -12.10
CA GLY A 363 -14.48 16.97 -13.15
C GLY A 363 -13.37 16.66 -14.17
N GLY A 364 -12.17 17.22 -14.02
CA GLY A 364 -11.06 16.97 -14.93
C GLY A 364 -10.34 15.66 -14.64
N MET A 365 -10.02 14.85 -15.66
CA MET A 365 -9.26 13.62 -15.49
C MET A 365 -7.87 13.90 -14.88
N GLN A 366 -7.50 13.17 -13.84
CA GLN A 366 -6.19 13.23 -13.18
C GLN A 366 -5.41 11.93 -13.36
N GLY A 367 -6.10 10.80 -13.52
CA GLY A 367 -5.51 9.51 -13.81
C GLY A 367 -6.48 8.36 -13.54
N ARG A 368 -6.00 7.25 -12.98
CA ARG A 368 -6.80 6.02 -12.77
C ARG A 368 -6.54 5.37 -11.41
N MET A 369 -7.52 4.61 -10.95
CA MET A 369 -7.42 3.83 -9.72
C MET A 369 -6.84 2.45 -9.98
N HIS A 370 -5.90 2.01 -9.16
CA HIS A 370 -5.41 0.64 -9.11
C HIS A 370 -5.75 0.10 -7.71
N GLY A 371 -6.87 -0.60 -7.60
CA GLY A 371 -7.45 -1.00 -6.31
C GLY A 371 -7.85 0.25 -5.50
N GLY A 372 -7.38 0.36 -4.27
CA GLY A 372 -7.65 1.51 -3.39
C GLY A 372 -6.73 2.72 -3.61
N PHE A 373 -5.83 2.69 -4.59
CA PHE A 373 -4.80 3.71 -4.80
C PHE A 373 -4.99 4.43 -6.13
N ALA A 374 -4.71 5.74 -6.15
CA ALA A 374 -4.86 6.61 -7.31
C ALA A 374 -3.51 6.88 -7.96
N PHE A 375 -3.41 6.57 -9.25
CA PHE A 375 -2.26 6.86 -10.10
C PHE A 375 -2.60 8.05 -10.97
N ASP A 376 -1.69 9.03 -11.07
CA ASP A 376 -1.85 10.17 -11.97
C ASP A 376 -1.59 9.76 -13.44
N SER A 377 -1.80 10.71 -14.36
CA SER A 377 -1.62 10.50 -15.80
C SER A 377 -0.19 10.14 -16.21
N ASN A 378 0.80 10.37 -15.35
CA ASN A 378 2.19 10.02 -15.57
C ASN A 378 2.55 8.66 -14.94
N GLY A 379 1.55 7.90 -14.47
CA GLY A 379 1.75 6.60 -13.85
C GLY A 379 2.32 6.67 -12.43
N MET A 380 2.33 7.85 -11.79
CA MET A 380 2.82 7.99 -10.41
C MET A 380 1.70 7.82 -9.39
N LEU A 381 1.99 7.16 -8.27
CA LEU A 381 1.06 7.02 -7.15
C LEU A 381 0.85 8.36 -6.44
N ALA A 382 -0.31 8.98 -6.68
CA ALA A 382 -0.67 10.31 -6.18
C ALA A 382 -1.45 10.29 -4.86
N GLY A 383 -2.17 9.21 -4.56
CA GLY A 383 -3.01 9.13 -3.38
C GLY A 383 -3.78 7.82 -3.24
N GLY A 384 -4.82 7.82 -2.42
CA GLY A 384 -5.70 6.66 -2.25
C GLY A 384 -6.97 6.98 -1.47
N ILE A 385 -7.83 5.98 -1.32
CA ILE A 385 -9.09 6.10 -0.59
C ILE A 385 -8.89 5.66 0.87
N VAL A 386 -9.44 6.45 1.80
CA VAL A 386 -9.52 6.10 3.23
C VAL A 386 -10.91 5.54 3.51
N LYS A 387 -11.00 4.21 3.70
CA LYS A 387 -12.27 3.50 3.92
C LYS A 387 -12.04 2.26 4.77
N ASN A 388 -12.98 1.98 5.69
CA ASN A 388 -12.90 0.86 6.63
C ASN A 388 -11.54 0.84 7.36
N MET A 389 -11.10 2.01 7.82
CA MET A 389 -9.85 2.21 8.52
C MET A 389 -10.14 2.57 9.98
N ILE A 390 -9.35 2.04 10.90
CA ILE A 390 -9.31 2.41 12.31
C ILE A 390 -8.03 3.19 12.59
N ALA A 391 -8.13 4.21 13.45
CA ALA A 391 -6.98 5.02 13.86
C ALA A 391 -6.49 4.66 15.26
N PHE A 392 -5.17 4.66 15.43
CA PHE A 392 -4.48 4.49 16.70
C PHE A 392 -3.55 5.68 16.94
N ASN A 393 -3.46 6.16 18.18
CA ASN A 393 -2.46 7.16 18.55
C ASN A 393 -1.11 6.50 18.94
N ASN A 394 -0.08 7.33 19.18
CA ASN A 394 1.25 6.92 19.66
C ASN A 394 1.28 6.14 20.99
N SER A 395 0.16 6.03 21.72
CA SER A 395 0.05 5.23 22.95
C SER A 395 -0.74 3.94 22.76
N ASP A 396 -0.98 3.53 21.50
CA ASP A 396 -1.78 2.37 21.11
C ASP A 396 -3.25 2.45 21.53
N LYS A 397 -3.75 3.65 21.78
CA LYS A 397 -5.18 3.85 22.02
C LYS A 397 -5.89 3.90 20.67
N ALA A 398 -6.84 2.99 20.47
CA ALA A 398 -7.80 3.09 19.37
C ALA A 398 -8.66 4.36 19.53
N LEU A 399 -8.71 5.18 18.49
CA LEU A 399 -9.53 6.39 18.42
C LEU A 399 -10.88 6.15 17.74
N GLY A 400 -11.07 4.95 17.15
CA GLY A 400 -12.27 4.56 16.43
C GLY A 400 -12.08 4.56 14.91
N SER A 401 -13.17 4.27 14.19
CA SER A 401 -13.18 4.26 12.73
C SER A 401 -13.02 5.66 12.16
N VAL A 402 -12.23 5.76 11.10
CA VAL A 402 -11.95 7.01 10.38
C VAL A 402 -13.18 7.45 9.60
N GLU A 403 -13.46 8.74 9.62
CA GLU A 403 -14.56 9.39 8.93
C GLU A 403 -14.35 9.48 7.41
N ALA A 404 -15.43 9.78 6.68
CA ALA A 404 -15.41 9.88 5.22
C ALA A 404 -14.46 10.97 4.69
N ASP A 405 -14.21 12.00 5.48
CA ASP A 405 -13.24 13.07 5.20
C ASP A 405 -11.81 12.76 5.65
N ALA A 406 -11.55 11.48 5.90
CA ALA A 406 -10.26 10.96 6.33
C ALA A 406 -9.78 11.58 7.65
N SER A 407 -10.69 11.73 8.61
CA SER A 407 -10.35 12.26 9.93
C SER A 407 -10.88 11.40 11.09
N VAL A 408 -10.34 11.63 12.27
CA VAL A 408 -10.79 11.00 13.52
C VAL A 408 -10.68 11.99 14.67
N SER A 409 -11.56 11.90 15.66
CA SER A 409 -11.46 12.71 16.88
C SER A 409 -10.59 12.01 17.91
N ASP A 410 -9.66 12.72 18.54
CA ASP A 410 -8.89 12.21 19.68
C ASP A 410 -9.37 12.74 21.05
N GLY A 411 -10.48 13.50 21.04
CA GLY A 411 -11.04 14.20 22.21
C GLY A 411 -10.52 15.63 22.38
N SER A 412 -9.33 15.95 21.87
CA SER A 412 -8.69 17.28 21.92
C SER A 412 -8.82 18.05 20.61
N GLY A 413 -9.02 17.34 19.49
CA GLY A 413 -9.14 17.91 18.16
C GLY A 413 -9.41 16.84 17.11
N ARG A 414 -9.53 17.29 15.85
CA ARG A 414 -9.62 16.40 14.69
C ARG A 414 -8.23 16.12 14.14
N GLN A 415 -7.93 14.84 13.98
CA GLN A 415 -6.71 14.31 13.38
C GLN A 415 -7.01 13.91 11.94
N LYS A 416 -6.08 14.14 11.01
CA LYS A 416 -6.16 13.66 9.62
C LYS A 416 -5.50 12.29 9.51
N VAL A 417 -6.05 11.42 8.68
CA VAL A 417 -5.51 10.09 8.43
C VAL A 417 -5.27 9.94 6.93
N SER A 418 -4.08 9.53 6.53
CA SER A 418 -3.75 9.31 5.13
C SER A 418 -4.06 7.87 4.70
N PRO A 419 -4.31 7.63 3.40
CA PRO A 419 -4.50 6.27 2.88
C PRO A 419 -3.22 5.41 2.93
N PHE A 420 -2.09 6.03 3.26
CA PHE A 420 -0.78 5.41 3.48
C PHE A 420 -0.60 4.97 4.94
N GLY A 421 -1.58 5.23 5.80
CA GLY A 421 -1.60 4.80 7.21
C GLY A 421 -0.98 5.80 8.17
N TYR A 422 -0.66 7.02 7.75
CA TYR A 422 -0.14 8.07 8.64
C TYR A 422 -1.28 8.86 9.29
N MET A 423 -1.12 9.27 10.55
CA MET A 423 -2.06 10.17 11.23
C MET A 423 -1.38 11.47 11.64
N PHE A 424 -2.06 12.59 11.43
CA PHE A 424 -1.56 13.94 11.68
C PHE A 424 -2.51 14.76 12.54
N THR A 425 -1.95 15.57 13.44
CA THR A 425 -2.66 16.62 14.16
C THR A 425 -3.08 17.77 13.24
N ALA A 426 -3.91 18.68 13.76
CA ALA A 426 -4.30 19.90 13.05
C ALA A 426 -3.09 20.80 12.69
N ASP A 427 -2.03 20.80 13.51
CA ASP A 427 -0.75 21.48 13.24
C ASP A 427 0.23 20.63 12.38
N ASN A 428 -0.27 19.55 11.77
CA ASN A 428 0.43 18.61 10.89
C ASN A 428 1.60 17.87 11.57
N LYS A 429 1.55 17.60 12.87
CA LYS A 429 2.51 16.69 13.53
C LYS A 429 2.02 15.25 13.42
N LEU A 430 2.94 14.30 13.24
CA LEU A 430 2.58 12.89 13.27
C LEU A 430 2.10 12.47 14.67
N SER A 431 0.92 11.86 14.73
CA SER A 431 0.22 11.55 15.98
C SER A 431 -0.21 10.09 16.12
N GLY A 432 0.08 9.27 15.12
CA GLY A 432 -0.13 7.82 15.15
C GLY A 432 -0.35 7.23 13.76
N ALA A 433 -1.19 6.21 13.68
CA ALA A 433 -1.33 5.42 12.47
C ALA A 433 -2.77 4.95 12.20
N GLY A 434 -3.11 4.85 10.91
CA GLY A 434 -4.34 4.22 10.42
C GLY A 434 -4.09 2.77 9.98
N ARG A 435 -5.04 1.87 10.26
CA ARG A 435 -5.01 0.46 9.84
C ARG A 435 -6.36 0.05 9.27
N ARG A 436 -6.36 -0.73 8.19
CA ARG A 436 -7.61 -1.31 7.65
C ARG A 436 -8.18 -2.31 8.66
N LEU A 437 -9.51 -2.46 8.69
CA LEU A 437 -10.19 -3.48 9.49
C LEU A 437 -9.90 -4.87 8.91
N LEU A 438 -8.79 -5.46 9.34
CA LEU A 438 -8.25 -6.73 8.86
C LEU A 438 -8.32 -7.80 9.96
N PRO A 439 -8.34 -9.09 9.59
CA PRO A 439 -8.13 -10.18 10.54
C PRO A 439 -6.75 -10.09 11.22
N VAL A 440 -6.69 -10.55 12.46
CA VAL A 440 -5.44 -10.81 13.19
C VAL A 440 -5.14 -12.31 13.16
N TYR A 441 -3.90 -12.66 12.80
CA TYR A 441 -3.45 -14.04 12.60
C TYR A 441 -2.50 -14.46 13.71
N GLY A 442 -2.71 -15.65 14.25
CA GLY A 442 -1.74 -16.29 15.14
C GLY A 442 -0.45 -16.65 14.39
N LEU A 443 0.59 -17.06 15.12
CA LEU A 443 1.89 -17.46 14.53
C LEU A 443 1.75 -18.55 13.46
N GLU A 444 0.76 -19.44 13.59
CA GLU A 444 0.52 -20.53 12.64
C GLU A 444 -0.39 -20.10 11.48
N GLY A 445 -0.72 -18.81 11.33
CA GLY A 445 -1.53 -18.30 10.21
C GLY A 445 -3.03 -18.62 10.31
N GLN A 446 -3.52 -19.10 11.46
CA GLN A 446 -4.95 -19.18 11.72
C GLN A 446 -5.53 -17.80 12.04
N VAL A 447 -6.75 -17.52 11.55
CA VAL A 447 -7.47 -16.30 11.93
C VAL A 447 -7.86 -16.40 13.40
N TYR A 448 -7.31 -15.51 14.22
CA TYR A 448 -7.56 -15.48 15.64
C TYR A 448 -8.84 -14.70 15.96
N SER A 449 -8.96 -13.50 15.37
CA SER A 449 -10.12 -12.61 15.53
C SER A 449 -10.14 -11.55 14.43
N TYR A 450 -11.17 -10.71 14.45
CA TYR A 450 -11.31 -9.53 13.61
C TYR A 450 -11.43 -8.30 14.51
N ILE A 451 -10.94 -7.16 14.03
CA ILE A 451 -10.98 -5.89 14.76
C ILE A 451 -12.34 -5.25 14.55
N THR A 452 -12.97 -4.80 15.63
CA THR A 452 -14.23 -4.07 15.56
C THR A 452 -13.97 -2.62 15.10
N PRO A 453 -14.98 -1.94 14.53
CA PRO A 453 -14.91 -0.51 14.23
C PRO A 453 -14.51 0.38 15.44
N ASN A 454 -14.69 -0.11 16.68
CA ASN A 454 -14.30 0.55 17.93
C ASN A 454 -12.86 0.23 18.38
N GLY A 455 -12.15 -0.69 17.72
CA GLY A 455 -10.77 -1.09 18.03
C GLY A 455 -10.59 -2.22 19.03
N GLY A 456 -11.71 -2.77 19.53
CA GLY A 456 -11.69 -4.05 20.22
C GLY A 456 -11.60 -5.22 19.25
N LEU A 457 -11.74 -6.43 19.77
CA LEU A 457 -11.83 -7.66 18.99
C LEU A 457 -13.26 -8.21 19.02
N TYR A 458 -13.75 -8.71 17.89
CA TYR A 458 -15.07 -9.36 17.83
C TYR A 458 -15.14 -10.58 18.74
N ARG A 459 -14.12 -11.45 18.66
CA ARG A 459 -13.88 -12.48 19.66
C ARG A 459 -13.00 -11.88 20.76
N SER A 460 -13.62 -11.51 21.87
CA SER A 460 -12.93 -10.91 23.01
C SER A 460 -11.93 -11.90 23.62
N MET A 461 -10.81 -11.35 24.09
CA MET A 461 -9.80 -12.05 24.85
C MET A 461 -9.44 -11.23 26.08
N THR A 462 -9.23 -11.91 27.19
CA THR A 462 -8.68 -11.29 28.39
C THR A 462 -7.21 -10.95 28.17
N ASP A 463 -6.78 -9.79 28.68
CA ASP A 463 -5.37 -9.42 28.78
C ASP A 463 -4.59 -9.33 27.45
N VAL A 464 -5.25 -8.84 26.39
CA VAL A 464 -4.59 -8.51 25.12
C VAL A 464 -4.79 -7.05 24.73
N LYS A 465 -3.80 -6.47 24.04
CA LYS A 465 -3.86 -5.12 23.48
C LYS A 465 -3.30 -5.11 22.07
N LEU A 466 -4.05 -4.55 21.14
CA LEU A 466 -3.60 -4.33 19.78
C LEU A 466 -2.81 -3.01 19.73
N ASN A 467 -1.59 -3.05 19.21
CA ASN A 467 -0.79 -1.86 19.00
C ASN A 467 -1.08 -1.20 17.64
N MET A 468 -0.61 0.03 17.44
CA MET A 468 -0.81 0.79 16.20
C MET A 468 -0.20 0.12 14.97
N ASN A 469 0.76 -0.80 15.16
CA ASN A 469 1.42 -1.54 14.10
C ASN A 469 0.66 -2.82 13.72
N GLY A 470 -0.44 -3.12 14.41
CA GLY A 470 -1.25 -4.29 14.15
C GLY A 470 -0.73 -5.56 14.81
N ILE A 471 0.16 -5.45 15.81
CA ILE A 471 0.60 -6.55 16.67
C ILE A 471 -0.31 -6.62 17.89
N LEU A 472 -0.87 -7.80 18.13
CA LEU A 472 -1.64 -8.12 19.31
C LEU A 472 -0.70 -8.66 20.39
N LEU A 473 -0.57 -7.92 21.48
CA LEU A 473 0.30 -8.21 22.61
C LEU A 473 -0.53 -8.75 23.77
N GLY A 474 -0.09 -9.83 24.40
CA GLY A 474 -0.60 -10.32 25.67
C GLY A 474 0.40 -10.08 26.81
N LYS A 475 -0.02 -10.35 28.05
CA LYS A 475 0.85 -10.28 29.24
C LYS A 475 2.16 -11.07 29.10
N ASN A 476 2.13 -12.18 28.35
CA ASN A 476 3.25 -13.08 28.16
C ASN A 476 3.97 -12.90 26.80
N GLY A 477 3.73 -11.79 26.10
CA GLY A 477 4.42 -11.45 24.84
C GLY A 477 3.51 -11.44 23.61
N TYR A 478 4.10 -11.75 22.45
CA TYR A 478 3.39 -11.78 21.16
C TYR A 478 2.24 -12.80 21.15
N VAL A 479 1.08 -12.41 20.59
CA VAL A 479 -0.07 -13.30 20.39
C VAL A 479 -0.40 -13.49 18.91
N ALA A 480 -0.55 -12.38 18.18
CA ALA A 480 -1.00 -12.39 16.78
C ALA A 480 -0.59 -11.08 16.08
N SER A 481 -0.71 -11.03 14.75
CA SER A 481 -0.55 -9.79 13.98
C SER A 481 -1.50 -9.71 12.78
N MET A 482 -1.83 -8.50 12.36
CA MET A 482 -2.55 -8.26 11.11
C MET A 482 -1.67 -8.57 9.90
N LEU A 483 -2.28 -9.14 8.86
CA LEU A 483 -1.62 -9.42 7.58
C LEU A 483 -2.54 -9.08 6.42
N ASN A 484 -2.02 -8.39 5.40
CA ASN A 484 -2.75 -8.12 4.16
C ASN A 484 -1.86 -8.27 2.91
N PRO A 485 -1.30 -9.46 2.68
CA PRO A 485 -0.50 -9.72 1.49
C PRO A 485 -1.30 -9.50 0.20
N LEU A 486 -0.64 -8.89 -0.79
CA LEU A 486 -1.13 -8.67 -2.15
C LEU A 486 -0.83 -9.84 -3.07
N TYR A 487 0.35 -10.44 -2.92
CA TYR A 487 0.84 -11.58 -3.71
C TYR A 487 1.62 -12.57 -2.84
N ALA A 488 1.81 -13.79 -3.34
CA ALA A 488 2.63 -14.83 -2.72
C ALA A 488 3.50 -15.51 -3.78
N LEU A 489 4.81 -15.47 -3.58
CA LEU A 489 5.80 -15.98 -4.53
C LEU A 489 6.72 -17.02 -3.86
N SER A 490 7.19 -17.98 -4.66
CA SER A 490 8.28 -18.86 -4.28
C SER A 490 9.58 -18.07 -4.09
N PHE A 491 10.60 -18.69 -3.51
CA PHE A 491 11.93 -18.05 -3.40
C PHE A 491 12.53 -17.66 -4.77
N LYS A 492 12.10 -18.31 -5.86
CA LYS A 492 12.50 -17.99 -7.24
C LYS A 492 11.62 -16.93 -7.91
N GLY A 493 10.68 -16.32 -7.17
CA GLY A 493 9.77 -15.30 -7.67
C GLY A 493 8.65 -15.87 -8.57
N GLN A 494 8.28 -17.14 -8.42
CA GLN A 494 7.15 -17.74 -9.15
C GLN A 494 5.88 -17.61 -8.32
N ASN A 495 4.74 -17.28 -8.94
CA ASN A 495 3.46 -17.21 -8.24
C ASN A 495 3.07 -18.59 -7.68
N LEU A 496 2.69 -18.65 -6.40
CA LEU A 496 2.36 -19.89 -5.69
C LEU A 496 0.88 -20.28 -5.76
N GLY A 497 0.02 -19.42 -6.31
CA GLY A 497 -1.40 -19.71 -6.49
C GLY A 497 -2.31 -18.53 -6.17
N SER A 498 -3.61 -18.80 -6.13
CA SER A 498 -4.63 -17.79 -5.84
C SER A 498 -4.86 -17.65 -4.34
N MET A 499 -4.95 -16.43 -3.83
CA MET A 499 -5.06 -16.18 -2.40
C MET A 499 -6.51 -15.89 -1.99
N THR A 500 -7.01 -16.61 -0.97
CA THR A 500 -8.33 -16.37 -0.36
C THR A 500 -8.34 -15.08 0.45
N ALA A 501 -9.52 -14.63 0.89
CA ALA A 501 -9.67 -13.48 1.77
C ALA A 501 -9.01 -13.67 3.16
N THR A 502 -8.70 -14.91 3.56
CA THR A 502 -8.01 -15.26 4.81
C THR A 502 -6.56 -15.70 4.61
N ASN A 503 -5.94 -15.30 3.50
CA ASN A 503 -4.53 -15.56 3.18
C ASN A 503 -4.16 -17.05 3.07
N ILE A 504 -5.14 -17.90 2.76
CA ILE A 504 -4.90 -19.28 2.31
C ILE A 504 -4.59 -19.23 0.81
N ILE A 505 -3.63 -20.01 0.34
CA ILE A 505 -3.24 -20.07 -1.07
C ILE A 505 -3.75 -21.38 -1.65
N LEU A 506 -4.56 -21.25 -2.69
CA LEU A 506 -5.14 -22.35 -3.44
C LEU A 506 -4.32 -22.64 -4.69
N ASP A 507 -4.11 -23.92 -4.98
CA ASP A 507 -3.52 -24.37 -6.24
C ASP A 507 -4.47 -24.15 -7.44
N GLU A 508 -4.02 -24.50 -8.64
CA GLU A 508 -4.81 -24.39 -9.88
C GLU A 508 -6.10 -25.22 -9.87
N LYS A 509 -6.20 -26.24 -9.01
CA LYS A 509 -7.40 -27.07 -8.83
C LYS A 509 -8.33 -26.53 -7.74
N GLY A 510 -7.94 -25.44 -7.07
CA GLY A 510 -8.69 -24.84 -5.96
C GLY A 510 -8.49 -25.54 -4.61
N ALA A 511 -7.52 -26.46 -4.49
CA ALA A 511 -7.20 -27.12 -3.22
C ALA A 511 -6.22 -26.27 -2.39
N VAL A 512 -6.29 -26.38 -1.06
CA VAL A 512 -5.37 -25.68 -0.15
C VAL A 512 -3.95 -26.22 -0.33
N ALA A 513 -3.05 -25.36 -0.79
CA ALA A 513 -1.64 -25.69 -1.00
C ALA A 513 -0.75 -25.07 0.08
N TYR A 514 -0.96 -23.78 0.37
CA TYR A 514 -0.14 -23.03 1.30
C TYR A 514 -0.98 -22.06 2.14
N LYS A 515 -0.33 -21.44 3.13
CA LYS A 515 -0.88 -20.33 3.91
C LYS A 515 0.18 -19.27 4.14
N VAL A 516 -0.26 -18.03 4.33
CA VAL A 516 0.63 -16.95 4.78
C VAL A 516 0.57 -16.84 6.30
N VAL A 517 1.73 -16.88 6.94
CA VAL A 517 1.89 -16.69 8.39
C VAL A 517 2.45 -15.29 8.68
N PRO A 518 2.48 -14.83 9.95
CA PRO A 518 3.18 -13.60 10.34
C PRO A 518 4.60 -13.50 9.76
N ASP A 519 5.09 -12.28 9.58
CA ASP A 519 6.30 -11.94 8.81
C ASP A 519 6.19 -12.14 7.29
N ASN A 520 4.96 -12.36 6.80
CA ASN A 520 4.66 -12.57 5.37
C ASN A 520 5.40 -13.78 4.77
N TYR A 521 5.56 -14.84 5.54
CA TYR A 521 6.10 -16.10 5.02
C TYR A 521 5.03 -17.02 4.48
N VAL A 522 5.36 -17.78 3.44
CA VAL A 522 4.49 -18.80 2.87
C VAL A 522 4.93 -20.17 3.37
N VAL A 523 4.01 -20.89 4.01
CA VAL A 523 4.26 -22.20 4.65
C VAL A 523 3.37 -23.25 4.01
N GLU A 524 3.86 -24.48 3.94
CA GLU A 524 3.11 -25.64 3.45
C GLU A 524 1.86 -25.92 4.30
N SER A 525 0.73 -26.16 3.62
CA SER A 525 -0.56 -26.44 4.26
C SER A 525 -1.36 -27.53 3.52
N ALA A 526 -0.67 -28.41 2.78
CA ALA A 526 -1.33 -29.51 2.08
C ALA A 526 -2.07 -30.43 3.05
N GLY A 527 -3.35 -30.72 2.78
CA GLY A 527 -4.19 -31.62 3.61
C GLY A 527 -5.00 -30.95 4.73
N GLY A 528 -4.96 -29.61 4.85
CA GLY A 528 -5.76 -28.83 5.81
C GLY A 528 -4.98 -27.65 6.38
N VAL A 529 -5.59 -26.84 7.26
CA VAL A 529 -4.85 -25.77 7.97
C VAL A 529 -4.05 -26.40 9.11
N ALA A 530 -2.98 -27.13 8.78
CA ALA A 530 -2.05 -27.70 9.75
C ALA A 530 -1.45 -26.58 10.63
N GLN A 531 -1.10 -26.85 11.88
CA GLN A 531 -0.51 -25.86 12.81
C GLN A 531 0.97 -25.53 12.54
N ASN A 532 1.45 -25.81 11.33
CA ASN A 532 2.86 -25.65 10.99
C ASN A 532 3.25 -24.19 10.78
N VAL A 533 4.46 -23.82 11.16
CA VAL A 533 5.11 -22.53 10.85
C VAL A 533 6.29 -22.71 9.88
N MET A 534 6.67 -23.96 9.65
CA MET A 534 7.78 -24.40 8.80
C MET A 534 7.39 -25.73 8.12
N PRO A 535 8.06 -26.13 7.02
CA PRO A 535 9.10 -25.42 6.31
C PRO A 535 8.55 -24.29 5.42
N LEU A 536 9.39 -23.30 5.15
CA LEU A 536 9.04 -22.21 4.23
C LEU A 536 9.00 -22.71 2.77
N ARG A 537 8.10 -22.12 1.98
CA ARG A 537 7.95 -22.36 0.53
C ARG A 537 8.12 -21.09 -0.29
N GLY A 538 8.06 -19.94 0.36
CA GLY A 538 8.23 -18.65 -0.27
C GLY A 538 7.89 -17.51 0.68
N TYR A 539 7.52 -16.37 0.10
CA TYR A 539 7.18 -15.16 0.81
C TYR A 539 5.97 -14.48 0.16
N ALA A 540 5.34 -13.61 0.91
CA ALA A 540 4.25 -12.77 0.45
C ALA A 540 4.66 -11.30 0.54
N GLY A 541 4.11 -10.47 -0.34
CA GLY A 541 4.37 -9.03 -0.33
C GLY A 541 3.07 -8.25 -0.27
N GLU A 542 3.07 -7.15 0.46
CA GLU A 542 1.90 -6.27 0.65
C GLU A 542 2.11 -4.83 0.14
N ASN A 543 3.36 -4.52 -0.24
CA ASN A 543 3.79 -3.18 -0.61
C ASN A 543 3.90 -3.00 -2.13
N ARG A 544 3.95 -1.74 -2.57
CA ARG A 544 3.89 -1.40 -4.01
C ARG A 544 5.06 -0.56 -4.49
N VAL A 545 5.56 0.40 -3.72
CA VAL A 545 6.59 1.33 -4.21
C VAL A 545 7.91 0.58 -4.39
N VAL A 546 8.50 0.66 -5.58
CA VAL A 546 9.79 0.05 -5.87
C VAL A 546 10.83 1.13 -6.05
N ILE A 547 11.87 1.08 -5.22
CA ILE A 547 13.02 1.98 -5.32
C ILE A 547 14.29 1.22 -5.68
N GLY A 548 15.14 1.85 -6.47
CA GLY A 548 16.46 1.35 -6.84
C GLY A 548 17.44 1.40 -5.67
N ILE A 549 18.58 0.73 -5.83
CA ILE A 549 19.68 0.75 -4.84
C ILE A 549 20.17 2.19 -4.57
N GLY A 550 20.07 3.09 -5.55
CA GLY A 550 20.37 4.52 -5.39
C GLY A 550 19.24 5.36 -4.77
N GLY A 551 18.09 4.76 -4.47
CA GLY A 551 16.89 5.43 -3.91
C GLY A 551 15.99 6.10 -4.95
N ASP A 552 16.26 5.92 -6.25
CA ASP A 552 15.41 6.36 -7.35
C ASP A 552 14.13 5.52 -7.48
N LEU A 553 13.03 6.12 -7.92
CA LEU A 553 11.78 5.40 -8.15
C LEU A 553 11.88 4.58 -9.45
N LEU A 554 11.83 3.25 -9.33
CA LEU A 554 11.81 2.34 -10.49
C LEU A 554 10.39 2.09 -11.00
N GLY A 555 9.41 2.11 -10.10
CA GLY A 555 8.02 1.86 -10.45
C GLY A 555 7.20 1.22 -9.33
N TYR A 556 6.25 0.36 -9.70
CA TYR A 556 5.26 -0.18 -8.78
C TYR A 556 5.02 -1.68 -8.96
N ALA A 557 5.02 -2.42 -7.85
CA ALA A 557 4.61 -3.81 -7.82
C ALA A 557 3.07 -3.95 -7.83
N ASP A 558 2.58 -4.91 -8.62
CA ASP A 558 1.17 -5.26 -8.71
C ASP A 558 0.79 -6.44 -7.80
N SER A 559 -0.42 -6.99 -7.98
CA SER A 559 -0.90 -8.12 -7.19
C SER A 559 -0.40 -9.49 -7.65
N ASP A 560 0.45 -9.56 -8.68
CA ASP A 560 1.20 -10.75 -9.08
C ASP A 560 2.69 -10.65 -8.72
N GLY A 561 3.10 -9.52 -8.11
CA GLY A 561 4.50 -9.23 -7.82
C GLY A 561 5.28 -8.80 -9.07
N SER A 562 4.61 -8.55 -10.20
CA SER A 562 5.23 -7.92 -11.36
C SER A 562 5.46 -6.45 -11.08
N VAL A 563 6.59 -5.91 -11.53
CA VAL A 563 6.96 -4.50 -11.33
C VAL A 563 6.83 -3.77 -12.66
N PHE A 564 6.03 -2.71 -12.66
CA PHE A 564 5.80 -1.86 -13.82
C PHE A 564 6.50 -0.51 -13.66
N ASP A 565 7.13 -0.03 -14.72
CA ASP A 565 7.66 1.33 -14.78
C ASP A 565 6.54 2.39 -14.87
N LEU A 566 6.91 3.67 -14.90
CA LEU A 566 5.96 4.79 -14.99
C LEU A 566 5.20 4.84 -16.34
N SER A 567 5.74 4.22 -17.39
CA SER A 567 5.06 4.07 -18.68
C SER A 567 4.07 2.90 -18.69
N GLY A 568 4.09 2.07 -17.64
CA GLY A 568 3.30 0.87 -17.49
C GLY A 568 3.84 -0.33 -18.26
N ASN A 569 5.12 -0.34 -18.64
CA ASN A 569 5.81 -1.52 -19.15
C ASN A 569 6.27 -2.38 -17.97
N ILE A 570 6.37 -3.70 -18.18
CA ILE A 570 6.98 -4.58 -17.18
C ILE A 570 8.47 -4.27 -17.11
N TYR A 571 8.89 -3.72 -15.98
CA TYR A 571 10.30 -3.50 -15.64
C TYR A 571 10.95 -4.80 -15.14
N GLY A 572 10.22 -5.56 -14.32
CA GLY A 572 10.79 -6.69 -13.60
C GLY A 572 9.80 -7.39 -12.70
N LYS A 573 10.30 -8.07 -11.66
CA LYS A 573 9.49 -8.80 -10.67
C LYS A 573 10.07 -8.73 -9.27
N ALA A 574 9.20 -8.82 -8.28
CA ALA A 574 9.58 -9.02 -6.90
C ALA A 574 10.24 -10.40 -6.72
N LEU A 575 11.26 -10.42 -5.86
CA LEU A 575 12.06 -11.56 -5.46
C LEU A 575 12.09 -11.66 -3.92
N TYR A 576 12.60 -12.80 -3.42
CA TYR A 576 12.73 -13.06 -2.00
C TYR A 576 13.35 -11.86 -1.24
N GLY A 577 12.84 -11.57 -0.04
CA GLY A 577 13.29 -10.42 0.77
C GLY A 577 12.81 -9.07 0.27
N ASN A 578 11.78 -9.04 -0.60
CA ASN A 578 11.27 -7.86 -1.30
C ASN A 578 12.25 -7.23 -2.29
N TYR A 579 13.35 -7.90 -2.66
CA TYR A 579 14.22 -7.42 -3.74
C TYR A 579 13.46 -7.39 -5.06
N VAL A 580 13.95 -6.63 -6.03
CA VAL A 580 13.39 -6.58 -7.37
C VAL A 580 14.47 -6.91 -8.38
N GLY A 581 14.17 -7.89 -9.24
CA GLY A 581 14.96 -8.21 -10.41
C GLY A 581 14.36 -7.56 -11.66
N ASP A 582 15.19 -7.06 -12.56
CA ASP A 582 14.78 -6.59 -13.89
C ASP A 582 14.39 -7.76 -14.82
N GLY A 583 14.14 -7.48 -16.10
CA GLY A 583 13.82 -8.49 -17.12
C GLY A 583 14.89 -9.59 -17.30
N ASN A 584 16.13 -9.33 -16.90
CA ASN A 584 17.25 -10.29 -16.90
C ASN A 584 17.47 -10.93 -15.51
N ASN A 585 16.54 -10.73 -14.58
CA ASN A 585 16.63 -11.08 -13.16
C ASN A 585 17.85 -10.47 -12.42
N ALA A 586 18.47 -9.42 -12.97
CA ALA A 586 19.48 -8.68 -12.23
C ALA A 586 18.80 -7.88 -11.13
N VAL A 587 19.29 -7.99 -9.90
CA VAL A 587 18.72 -7.24 -8.77
C VAL A 587 19.08 -5.76 -8.89
N THR A 588 18.05 -4.91 -8.92
CA THR A 588 18.20 -3.46 -9.13
C THR A 588 17.60 -2.62 -8.01
N GLY A 589 16.74 -3.20 -7.17
CA GLY A 589 16.03 -2.44 -6.14
C GLY A 589 15.26 -3.29 -5.14
N LYS A 590 14.33 -2.65 -4.43
CA LYS A 590 13.49 -3.28 -3.40
C LYS A 590 12.08 -2.68 -3.38
N VAL A 591 11.09 -3.52 -3.11
CA VAL A 591 9.73 -3.09 -2.77
C VAL A 591 9.71 -2.59 -1.33
N MET A 592 9.23 -1.37 -1.13
CA MET A 592 9.31 -0.66 0.15
C MET A 592 7.93 -0.39 0.78
N PRO A 593 7.81 -0.52 2.12
CA PRO A 593 6.62 -0.09 2.84
C PRO A 593 6.56 1.43 2.97
N PHE A 594 5.35 1.97 3.07
CA PHE A 594 5.15 3.34 3.52
C PHE A 594 5.64 3.49 4.95
N SER A 595 6.66 4.32 5.14
CA SER A 595 7.37 4.44 6.41
C SER A 595 7.46 5.88 6.89
N VAL A 596 7.51 6.06 8.21
CA VAL A 596 7.89 7.32 8.86
C VAL A 596 9.41 7.32 9.03
N VAL A 597 10.05 8.44 8.75
CA VAL A 597 11.48 8.66 8.96
C VAL A 597 11.68 9.36 10.29
N TYR A 598 12.50 8.76 11.15
CA TYR A 598 12.89 9.29 12.45
C TYR A 598 14.36 9.69 12.45
N ASN A 599 14.70 10.70 13.25
CA ASN A 599 16.09 10.96 13.62
C ASN A 599 16.51 10.10 14.82
N ASP A 600 17.77 10.20 15.23
CA ASP A 600 18.35 9.40 16.31
C ASP A 600 17.77 9.70 17.70
N LYS A 601 16.92 10.75 17.81
CA LYS A 601 16.17 11.12 19.01
C LYS A 601 14.71 10.65 18.94
N CYS A 602 14.38 9.71 18.05
CA CYS A 602 13.03 9.23 17.74
C CYS A 602 12.03 10.34 17.38
N SER A 603 12.50 11.49 16.93
CA SER A 603 11.62 12.54 16.45
C SER A 603 11.33 12.29 14.98
N ALA A 604 10.06 12.27 14.60
CA ALA A 604 9.67 12.10 13.22
C ALA A 604 10.08 13.34 12.40
N VAL A 605 10.77 13.12 11.29
CA VAL A 605 11.31 14.15 10.39
C VAL A 605 10.47 14.27 9.11
N GLY A 606 9.96 13.14 8.62
CA GLY A 606 9.16 13.08 7.41
C GLY A 606 8.50 11.72 7.21
N ILE A 607 7.75 11.61 6.13
CA ILE A 607 7.09 10.38 5.69
C ILE A 607 7.48 10.05 4.25
N MET A 608 7.50 8.76 3.90
CA MET A 608 7.66 8.33 2.52
C MET A 608 6.32 8.47 1.78
N ASN A 609 6.29 9.25 0.69
CA ASN A 609 5.09 9.36 -0.15
C ASN A 609 5.01 8.23 -1.19
N GLY A 610 3.97 8.26 -2.04
CA GLY A 610 3.78 7.28 -3.11
C GLY A 610 4.86 7.29 -4.21
N ARG A 611 5.76 8.26 -4.23
CA ARG A 611 6.85 8.40 -5.20
C ARG A 611 8.21 7.96 -4.65
N GLY A 612 8.24 7.47 -3.41
CA GLY A 612 9.48 7.11 -2.72
C GLY A 612 10.29 8.29 -2.17
N GLU A 613 9.75 9.51 -2.28
CA GLU A 613 10.32 10.71 -1.71
C GLU A 613 9.99 10.79 -0.22
N ILE A 614 10.91 11.35 0.56
CA ILE A 614 10.65 11.75 1.94
C ILE A 614 10.10 13.16 1.91
N VAL A 615 8.86 13.32 2.37
CA VAL A 615 8.20 14.62 2.47
C VAL A 615 8.01 15.01 3.93
N ASN A 616 8.13 16.30 4.22
CA ASN A 616 7.77 16.83 5.53
C ASN A 616 6.24 16.91 5.69
N SER A 617 5.78 17.39 6.84
CA SER A 617 4.35 17.50 7.15
C SER A 617 3.54 18.45 6.26
N ARG A 618 4.21 19.32 5.49
CA ARG A 618 3.58 20.19 4.49
C ARG A 618 3.55 19.57 3.09
N GLY A 619 4.05 18.34 2.95
CA GLY A 619 4.14 17.64 1.65
C GLY A 619 5.33 18.09 0.80
N VAL A 620 6.29 18.85 1.35
CA VAL A 620 7.49 19.27 0.62
C VAL A 620 8.53 18.16 0.69
N ALA A 621 9.04 17.73 -0.47
CA ALA A 621 10.13 16.78 -0.56
C ALA A 621 11.40 17.35 0.08
N ILE A 622 12.04 16.54 0.92
CA ILE A 622 13.29 16.86 1.61
C ILE A 622 14.40 15.85 1.33
N GLY A 623 14.08 14.78 0.60
CA GLY A 623 15.02 13.72 0.25
C GLY A 623 14.34 12.46 -0.28
N LYS A 624 15.06 11.34 -0.27
CA LYS A 624 14.62 10.03 -0.76
C LYS A 624 14.95 8.92 0.23
N MET A 625 14.16 7.84 0.15
CA MET A 625 14.40 6.61 0.92
C MET A 625 15.44 5.74 0.19
N LEU A 626 16.31 5.06 0.93
CA LEU A 626 17.16 3.98 0.43
C LEU A 626 16.55 2.61 0.81
N PRO A 627 16.75 1.55 0.02
CA PRO A 627 16.30 0.19 0.33
C PRO A 627 16.66 -0.38 1.72
N ASN A 628 17.71 0.11 2.37
CA ASN A 628 18.08 -0.28 3.74
C ASN A 628 17.27 0.45 4.83
N GLY A 629 16.39 1.39 4.45
CA GLY A 629 15.56 2.17 5.34
C GLY A 629 16.16 3.51 5.77
N GLN A 630 17.38 3.85 5.40
CA GLN A 630 17.92 5.21 5.65
C GLN A 630 17.36 6.21 4.64
N ALA A 631 17.18 7.45 5.08
CA ALA A 631 16.74 8.57 4.29
C ALA A 631 17.87 9.58 4.11
N ILE A 632 18.01 10.07 2.88
CA ILE A 632 19.06 11.02 2.50
C ILE A 632 18.48 12.20 1.72
N SER A 633 19.13 13.35 1.81
CA SER A 633 18.77 14.54 1.03
C SER A 633 19.25 14.43 -0.42
N ASP A 634 18.85 15.38 -1.26
CA ASP A 634 19.25 15.44 -2.66
C ASP A 634 20.77 15.62 -2.83
N VAL A 635 21.43 16.24 -1.85
CA VAL A 635 22.90 16.38 -1.77
C VAL A 635 23.58 15.21 -1.05
N GLY A 636 22.85 14.14 -0.76
CA GLY A 636 23.38 12.90 -0.18
C GLY A 636 23.60 12.92 1.33
N SER A 637 23.17 13.97 2.04
CA SER A 637 23.30 14.05 3.50
C SER A 637 22.27 13.19 4.21
N TYR A 638 22.65 12.58 5.33
CA TYR A 638 21.73 11.80 6.16
C TYR A 638 20.61 12.67 6.77
N ILE A 639 19.37 12.19 6.65
CA ILE A 639 18.17 12.83 7.23
C ILE A 639 17.69 12.06 8.47
N GLY A 640 17.67 10.73 8.36
CA GLY A 640 17.05 9.84 9.34
C GLY A 640 16.88 8.43 8.80
N PHE A 641 16.04 7.63 9.45
CA PHE A 641 15.78 6.24 9.08
C PHE A 641 14.36 5.81 9.42
N ALA A 642 13.85 4.84 8.66
CA ALA A 642 12.62 4.14 8.95
C ALA A 642 12.87 3.06 10.01
N VAL A 643 11.90 2.91 10.92
CA VAL A 643 11.90 1.83 11.92
C VAL A 643 10.78 0.86 11.59
N SER A 644 11.10 -0.43 11.55
CA SER A 644 10.10 -1.49 11.35
C SER A 644 9.20 -1.63 12.58
N GLY A 645 7.89 -1.71 12.36
CA GLY A 645 6.90 -1.94 13.41
C GLY A 645 6.86 -3.41 13.86
N SER A 646 7.98 -3.92 14.38
CA SER A 646 8.17 -5.32 14.80
C SER A 646 8.23 -5.47 16.33
N GLY A 647 8.32 -6.71 16.81
CA GLY A 647 8.54 -7.05 18.21
C GLY A 647 9.97 -6.78 18.69
N LEU A 648 10.17 -6.83 20.00
CA LEU A 648 11.46 -6.61 20.67
C LEU A 648 11.84 -7.82 21.50
N VAL A 649 13.13 -8.18 21.50
CA VAL A 649 13.74 -9.20 22.36
C VAL A 649 14.78 -8.60 23.30
N ASP A 650 14.93 -9.18 24.48
CA ASP A 650 16.04 -8.92 25.41
C ASP A 650 17.18 -9.95 25.24
N PHE A 651 18.28 -9.79 25.99
CA PHE A 651 19.39 -10.75 25.98
C PHE A 651 19.08 -12.12 26.61
N ASP A 652 18.00 -12.24 27.38
CA ASP A 652 17.49 -13.55 27.77
C ASP A 652 16.72 -14.22 26.61
N GLY A 653 16.49 -13.51 25.50
CA GLY A 653 15.73 -13.99 24.36
C GLY A 653 14.23 -14.08 24.66
N ASN A 654 13.75 -13.30 25.64
CA ASN A 654 12.33 -13.13 25.93
C ASN A 654 11.75 -12.00 25.08
N TYR A 655 10.46 -12.10 24.77
CA TYR A 655 9.73 -11.04 24.10
C TYR A 655 9.45 -9.88 25.06
N ALA A 656 10.06 -8.72 24.82
CA ALA A 656 10.02 -7.57 25.75
C ALA A 656 8.90 -6.56 25.44
N GLY A 657 8.46 -6.49 24.18
CA GLY A 657 7.52 -5.46 23.74
C GLY A 657 7.46 -5.33 22.23
N ALA A 658 6.96 -4.21 21.73
CA ALA A 658 6.93 -3.91 20.30
C ALA A 658 7.36 -2.47 20.04
N VAL A 659 7.85 -2.21 18.83
CA VAL A 659 8.14 -0.86 18.37
C VAL A 659 6.83 -0.11 18.13
N ASN A 660 6.78 1.15 18.56
CA ASN A 660 5.69 2.09 18.36
C ASN A 660 6.29 3.49 18.10
N ALA A 661 5.97 4.11 16.98
CA ALA A 661 6.44 5.45 16.61
C ALA A 661 7.96 5.70 16.81
N GLY A 662 8.80 4.70 16.50
CA GLY A 662 10.26 4.77 16.65
C GLY A 662 10.81 4.41 18.05
N THR A 663 9.95 4.24 19.05
CA THR A 663 10.33 3.83 20.41
C THR A 663 9.87 2.40 20.72
N GLY A 664 10.53 1.73 21.65
CA GLY A 664 10.04 0.45 22.18
C GLY A 664 9.00 0.66 23.28
N MET A 665 7.92 -0.13 23.25
CA MET A 665 6.86 -0.10 24.25
C MET A 665 6.57 -1.52 24.77
N SER A 666 6.53 -1.69 26.10
CA SER A 666 6.14 -2.97 26.71
C SER A 666 4.62 -3.18 26.68
N TYR A 667 4.16 -4.39 26.99
CA TYR A 667 2.72 -4.69 27.15
C TYR A 667 2.05 -3.74 28.16
N ALA A 668 2.72 -3.40 29.26
CA ALA A 668 2.21 -2.48 30.29
C ALA A 668 2.24 -0.99 29.85
N GLY A 669 2.68 -0.69 28.63
CA GLY A 669 2.82 0.68 28.14
C GLY A 669 4.04 1.44 28.67
N LYS A 670 5.05 0.73 29.20
CA LYS A 670 6.32 1.34 29.62
C LYS A 670 7.16 1.65 28.38
N ASN A 671 7.69 2.87 28.29
CA ASN A 671 8.69 3.22 27.28
C ASN A 671 10.02 2.50 27.58
N LEU A 672 10.50 1.73 26.61
CA LEU A 672 11.73 0.94 26.68
C LEU A 672 12.94 1.70 26.12
N GLY A 673 12.72 2.77 25.35
CA GLY A 673 13.76 3.60 24.77
C GLY A 673 13.65 3.76 23.26
N CYS A 674 14.61 4.50 22.71
CA CYS A 674 14.68 4.81 21.29
C CYS A 674 15.32 3.68 20.48
N VAL A 675 14.71 3.31 19.36
CA VAL A 675 15.31 2.35 18.43
C VAL A 675 16.33 3.07 17.57
N SER A 676 17.58 2.62 17.59
CA SER A 676 18.66 3.15 16.75
C SER A 676 18.58 2.64 15.30
N ARG A 677 19.40 3.22 14.40
CA ARG A 677 19.56 2.78 13.00
C ARG A 677 19.89 1.28 12.85
N LYS A 678 20.57 0.69 13.84
CA LYS A 678 20.92 -0.74 13.88
C LYS A 678 19.77 -1.63 14.38
N GLY A 679 18.62 -1.06 14.75
CA GLY A 679 17.50 -1.79 15.35
C GLY A 679 17.73 -2.16 16.81
N ILE A 680 18.56 -1.40 17.53
CA ILE A 680 18.92 -1.64 18.94
C ILE A 680 18.37 -0.52 19.82
N ILE A 681 17.88 -0.87 21.00
CA ILE A 681 17.54 0.08 22.07
C ILE A 681 18.60 -0.04 23.17
N SER A 682 19.21 1.10 23.51
CA SER A 682 20.23 1.20 24.55
C SER A 682 19.79 2.12 25.70
N ASN A 683 20.43 1.98 26.86
CA ASN A 683 20.29 2.93 27.97
C ASN A 683 21.18 4.18 27.77
N ALA A 684 21.19 5.07 28.77
CA ALA A 684 21.95 6.32 28.72
C ALA A 684 23.48 6.12 28.64
N ASP A 685 23.98 4.97 29.11
CA ASP A 685 25.40 4.58 29.07
C ASP A 685 25.75 3.79 27.79
N ASN A 686 24.83 3.77 26.81
CA ASN A 686 24.91 3.00 25.56
C ASN A 686 24.91 1.47 25.72
N GLN A 687 24.55 0.93 26.89
CA GLN A 687 24.38 -0.50 27.07
C GLN A 687 23.16 -0.99 26.31
N TRP A 688 23.31 -2.08 25.57
CA TRP A 688 22.23 -2.65 24.77
C TRP A 688 21.23 -3.35 25.69
N LEU A 689 19.95 -3.03 25.54
CA LEU A 689 18.88 -3.62 26.33
C LEU A 689 18.00 -4.54 25.49
N TYR A 690 17.60 -4.07 24.32
CA TYR A 690 16.65 -4.76 23.45
C TYR A 690 17.04 -4.67 21.98
N GLY A 691 16.62 -5.65 21.19
CA GLY A 691 16.77 -5.66 19.73
C GLY A 691 15.44 -5.86 19.02
N VAL A 692 15.27 -5.21 17.87
CA VAL A 692 14.13 -5.42 16.98
C VAL A 692 14.22 -6.82 16.36
N ILE A 693 13.15 -7.60 16.49
CA ILE A 693 13.06 -8.93 15.89
C ILE A 693 13.05 -8.79 14.37
N GLN A 694 14.00 -9.47 13.74
CA GLN A 694 14.09 -9.63 12.29
C GLN A 694 13.96 -11.11 11.93
N PRO A 695 13.02 -11.48 11.06
CA PRO A 695 12.69 -12.87 10.83
C PRO A 695 13.66 -13.49 9.81
N ASN A 696 14.90 -13.72 10.22
CA ASN A 696 15.96 -14.33 9.41
C ASN A 696 16.13 -15.83 9.72
N PRO A 697 16.68 -16.62 8.78
CA PRO A 697 17.15 -17.97 9.08
C PRO A 697 18.24 -17.96 10.17
N VAL A 698 18.50 -19.11 10.77
CA VAL A 698 19.57 -19.31 11.75
C VAL A 698 20.60 -20.28 11.18
N ILE A 699 21.86 -19.86 11.16
CA ILE A 699 23.01 -20.65 10.75
C ILE A 699 23.80 -21.08 11.99
N ASP A 700 24.10 -22.37 12.13
CA ASP A 700 24.94 -22.89 13.20
C ASP A 700 26.44 -22.63 12.92
N PHE A 701 27.30 -23.00 13.87
CA PHE A 701 28.75 -22.81 13.76
C PHE A 701 29.41 -23.82 12.80
N GLU A 702 28.68 -24.86 12.41
CA GLU A 702 29.04 -25.86 11.43
C GLU A 702 28.54 -25.51 10.01
N ASN A 703 27.98 -24.31 9.82
CA ASN A 703 27.45 -23.74 8.58
C ASN A 703 26.12 -24.34 8.07
N ASN A 704 25.38 -25.06 8.91
CA ASN A 704 24.05 -25.57 8.57
C ASN A 704 22.97 -24.55 8.91
N ILE A 705 21.95 -24.45 8.05
CA ILE A 705 20.72 -23.71 8.39
C ILE A 705 19.85 -24.60 9.28
N ILE A 706 19.71 -24.23 10.55
CA ILE A 706 19.05 -25.05 11.57
C ILE A 706 17.61 -24.62 11.85
N GLY A 707 17.22 -23.40 11.48
CA GLY A 707 15.86 -22.91 11.72
C GLY A 707 15.60 -21.50 11.20
N GLN A 708 14.43 -20.97 11.58
CA GLN A 708 13.92 -19.66 11.16
C GLN A 708 13.46 -18.88 12.39
N VAL A 709 13.89 -17.62 12.52
CA VAL A 709 13.36 -16.68 13.52
C VAL A 709 11.94 -16.29 13.14
N LEU A 710 11.00 -16.44 14.08
CA LEU A 710 9.59 -16.07 13.95
C LEU A 710 9.30 -14.69 14.55
N ALA A 711 8.11 -14.13 14.29
CA ALA A 711 7.64 -12.82 14.76
C ALA A 711 7.73 -12.59 16.28
N ASN A 712 7.75 -13.67 17.07
CA ASN A 712 7.89 -13.64 18.53
C ASN A 712 9.34 -13.79 19.02
N GLY A 713 10.33 -13.86 18.12
CA GLY A 713 11.75 -14.04 18.44
C GLY A 713 12.18 -15.48 18.69
N THR A 714 11.27 -16.46 18.70
CA THR A 714 11.62 -17.88 18.79
C THR A 714 12.16 -18.41 17.47
N ILE A 715 12.91 -19.51 17.55
CA ILE A 715 13.53 -20.16 16.39
C ILE A 715 12.84 -21.51 16.18
N ALA A 716 12.24 -21.72 15.01
CA ALA A 716 11.61 -22.98 14.63
C ALA A 716 12.43 -23.73 13.57
N ASP A 717 12.57 -25.05 13.75
CA ASP A 717 13.18 -25.94 12.75
C ASP A 717 12.20 -26.29 11.62
N ASN A 718 12.63 -27.10 10.64
CA ASN A 718 11.78 -27.54 9.52
C ASN A 718 10.61 -28.47 9.94
N ASN A 719 10.62 -29.01 11.16
CA ASN A 719 9.54 -29.79 11.74
C ASN A 719 8.61 -28.94 12.62
N SER A 720 8.75 -27.61 12.58
CA SER A 720 8.04 -26.65 13.44
C SER A 720 8.33 -26.81 14.94
N GLN A 721 9.44 -27.46 15.33
CA GLN A 721 9.89 -27.53 16.72
C GLN A 721 10.68 -26.28 17.11
N ILE A 722 10.37 -25.71 18.27
CA ILE A 722 11.09 -24.55 18.80
C ILE A 722 12.44 -25.00 19.39
N LEU A 723 13.53 -24.51 18.80
CA LEU A 723 14.91 -24.78 19.24
C LEU A 723 15.36 -23.85 20.36
N GLY A 724 14.87 -22.60 20.34
CA GLY A 724 15.35 -21.54 21.22
C GLY A 724 14.85 -20.16 20.78
N SER A 725 15.66 -19.14 21.02
CA SER A 725 15.33 -17.75 20.65
C SER A 725 16.55 -16.94 20.22
N VAL A 726 16.30 -15.82 19.57
CA VAL A 726 17.32 -14.86 19.13
C VAL A 726 17.52 -13.76 20.19
N GLN A 727 18.76 -13.30 20.32
CA GLN A 727 19.18 -12.18 21.18
C GLN A 727 19.36 -10.88 20.36
N PRO A 728 19.47 -9.70 21.00
CA PRO A 728 19.60 -8.41 20.31
C PRO A 728 20.78 -8.33 19.33
N ASN A 729 21.90 -8.94 19.69
CA ASN A 729 23.10 -9.07 18.85
C ASN A 729 22.96 -10.07 17.68
N GLY A 730 21.79 -10.71 17.53
CA GLY A 730 21.54 -11.73 16.51
C GLY A 730 22.01 -13.12 16.89
N ASN A 731 22.60 -13.33 18.07
CA ASN A 731 23.00 -14.66 18.52
C ASN A 731 21.75 -15.53 18.74
N ALA A 732 21.85 -16.80 18.37
CA ALA A 732 20.80 -17.80 18.59
C ALA A 732 21.17 -18.65 19.80
N VAL A 733 20.26 -18.74 20.77
CA VAL A 733 20.46 -19.53 21.98
C VAL A 733 19.38 -20.59 22.12
N SER A 734 19.74 -21.76 22.62
CA SER A 734 18.80 -22.84 22.93
C SER A 734 17.85 -22.46 24.07
N LYS A 735 16.85 -23.29 24.32
CA LYS A 735 15.99 -23.18 25.53
C LYS A 735 16.79 -23.15 26.85
N SER A 736 17.94 -23.83 26.89
CA SER A 736 18.87 -23.83 28.03
C SER A 736 19.92 -22.72 27.97
N LYS A 737 19.74 -21.73 27.10
CA LYS A 737 20.61 -20.56 26.91
C LYS A 737 22.03 -20.84 26.41
N LYS A 738 22.25 -22.02 25.81
CA LYS A 738 23.53 -22.33 25.14
C LYS A 738 23.53 -21.69 23.75
N SER A 739 24.65 -21.11 23.33
CA SER A 739 24.86 -20.64 21.96
C SER A 739 24.72 -21.80 20.96
N ILE A 740 23.85 -21.65 19.96
CA ILE A 740 23.59 -22.66 18.92
C ILE A 740 23.79 -22.14 17.49
N GLY A 741 24.08 -20.84 17.33
CA GLY A 741 24.32 -20.24 16.02
C GLY A 741 24.06 -18.74 16.01
N ASN A 742 23.79 -18.18 14.83
CA ASN A 742 23.46 -16.78 14.65
C ASN A 742 22.37 -16.58 13.59
N ALA A 743 21.63 -15.47 13.68
CA ALA A 743 20.71 -15.06 12.65
C ALA A 743 21.46 -14.75 11.33
N MET A 744 21.17 -15.53 10.29
CA MET A 744 21.74 -15.39 8.96
C MET A 744 21.16 -14.17 8.23
N ARG A 745 21.79 -13.01 8.41
CA ARG A 745 21.33 -11.74 7.82
C ARG A 745 21.91 -11.48 6.42
N TYR A 746 22.84 -12.30 5.92
CA TYR A 746 23.43 -12.18 4.59
C TYR A 746 22.37 -12.20 3.48
N LYS A 747 22.41 -11.23 2.56
CA LYS A 747 21.48 -11.12 1.42
C LYS A 747 22.17 -11.02 0.07
N VAL A 748 23.40 -10.52 0.02
CA VAL A 748 24.16 -10.32 -1.22
C VAL A 748 25.54 -10.94 -1.09
N ALA A 749 26.06 -11.52 -2.17
CA ALA A 749 27.38 -12.11 -2.23
C ALA A 749 28.21 -11.52 -3.36
N PHE A 750 29.51 -11.41 -3.13
CA PHE A 750 30.51 -10.88 -4.05
C PHE A 750 31.68 -11.87 -4.17
N LYS A 751 32.33 -11.89 -5.34
CA LYS A 751 33.57 -12.63 -5.55
C LYS A 751 34.73 -11.94 -4.83
N ASN A 752 35.87 -12.62 -4.76
CA ASN A 752 37.10 -12.06 -4.19
C ASN A 752 37.62 -10.79 -4.91
N ASP A 753 37.22 -10.56 -6.17
CA ASP A 753 37.51 -9.32 -6.91
C ASP A 753 36.48 -8.19 -6.67
N ASN A 754 35.56 -8.39 -5.71
CA ASN A 754 34.44 -7.52 -5.36
C ASN A 754 33.32 -7.42 -6.40
N THR A 755 33.35 -8.19 -7.49
CA THR A 755 32.22 -8.24 -8.42
C THR A 755 31.05 -9.03 -7.84
N PHE A 756 29.83 -8.62 -8.14
CA PHE A 756 28.61 -9.27 -7.62
C PHE A 756 28.50 -10.71 -8.11
N LEU A 757 28.31 -11.63 -7.16
CA LEU A 757 28.20 -13.06 -7.41
C LEU A 757 26.72 -13.50 -7.49
N GLY A 758 25.89 -13.06 -6.54
CA GLY A 758 24.49 -13.47 -6.49
C GLY A 758 23.78 -13.09 -5.19
N MET A 759 22.48 -13.41 -5.12
CA MET A 759 21.64 -13.19 -3.95
C MET A 759 21.67 -14.42 -3.03
N VAL A 760 21.81 -14.17 -1.74
CA VAL A 760 21.79 -15.20 -0.69
C VAL A 760 20.34 -15.58 -0.38
N GLN A 761 20.01 -16.86 -0.52
CA GLN A 761 18.69 -17.43 -0.23
C GLN A 761 18.58 -17.88 1.22
N ASN A 762 17.36 -18.21 1.67
CA ASN A 762 17.13 -18.73 3.02
C ASN A 762 17.85 -20.04 3.35
N SER A 763 18.24 -20.81 2.34
CA SER A 763 19.06 -22.03 2.48
C SER A 763 20.56 -21.74 2.64
N GLY A 764 20.98 -20.46 2.58
CA GLY A 764 22.40 -20.08 2.51
C GLY A 764 23.02 -20.23 1.12
N GLN A 765 22.27 -20.73 0.14
CA GLN A 765 22.72 -20.82 -1.25
C GLN A 765 22.79 -19.42 -1.89
N VAL A 766 23.78 -19.22 -2.75
CA VAL A 766 23.97 -18.00 -3.54
C VAL A 766 23.46 -18.26 -4.95
N ILE A 767 22.42 -17.51 -5.35
CA ILE A 767 21.77 -17.66 -6.66
C ILE A 767 22.11 -16.45 -7.55
N ASN A 768 22.64 -16.71 -8.74
CA ASN A 768 22.93 -15.68 -9.73
C ASN A 768 21.67 -15.26 -10.54
N ALA A 769 21.80 -14.31 -11.46
CA ALA A 769 20.69 -13.84 -12.30
C ALA A 769 20.14 -14.92 -13.26
N ALA A 770 20.95 -15.91 -13.63
CA ALA A 770 20.50 -17.07 -14.41
C ALA A 770 19.70 -18.09 -13.57
N GLY A 771 19.62 -17.90 -12.25
CA GLY A 771 18.93 -18.80 -11.34
C GLY A 771 19.78 -20.01 -10.91
N GLU A 772 21.07 -19.98 -11.19
CA GLU A 772 22.03 -21.06 -10.87
C GLU A 772 22.57 -20.89 -9.45
N ASN A 773 22.79 -22.01 -8.76
CA ASN A 773 23.52 -22.01 -7.50
C ASN A 773 25.03 -21.88 -7.75
N VAL A 774 25.58 -20.73 -7.42
CA VAL A 774 26.98 -20.37 -7.64
C VAL A 774 27.80 -20.37 -6.36
N GLY A 775 27.22 -20.73 -5.22
CA GLY A 775 27.96 -20.81 -3.96
C GLY A 775 27.09 -21.11 -2.74
N GLN A 776 27.75 -21.43 -1.63
CA GLN A 776 27.12 -21.59 -0.32
C GLN A 776 27.83 -20.65 0.65
N ILE A 777 27.06 -19.91 1.45
CA ILE A 777 27.64 -19.09 2.51
C ILE A 777 28.05 -19.96 3.70
N ASN A 778 29.09 -19.52 4.39
CA ASN A 778 29.45 -19.98 5.72
C ASN A 778 28.95 -18.99 6.78
N PHE A 779 28.96 -19.43 8.03
CA PHE A 779 28.64 -18.65 9.21
C PHE A 779 29.40 -17.31 9.27
N ASP A 780 30.71 -17.36 8.96
CA ASP A 780 31.60 -16.20 8.98
C ASP A 780 31.41 -15.23 7.80
N GLY A 781 30.47 -15.54 6.90
CA GLY A 781 30.16 -14.76 5.71
C GLY A 781 31.05 -15.05 4.52
N SER A 782 31.99 -15.99 4.60
CA SER A 782 32.73 -16.47 3.42
C SER A 782 31.81 -17.26 2.49
N VAL A 783 32.08 -17.22 1.19
CA VAL A 783 31.29 -17.94 0.18
C VAL A 783 32.18 -18.99 -0.48
N GLN A 784 31.70 -20.24 -0.51
CA GLN A 784 32.41 -21.37 -1.09
C GLN A 784 31.66 -21.99 -2.26
N HIS A 785 32.39 -22.58 -3.21
CA HIS A 785 31.84 -23.42 -4.26
C HIS A 785 32.76 -24.62 -4.51
N GLY A 786 32.23 -25.83 -4.39
CA GLY A 786 33.04 -27.05 -4.48
C GLY A 786 34.10 -27.19 -3.38
N GLY A 787 33.92 -26.53 -2.22
CA GLY A 787 34.86 -26.49 -1.11
C GLY A 787 35.89 -25.35 -1.18
N GLU A 788 35.99 -24.65 -2.31
CA GLU A 788 36.93 -23.55 -2.50
C GLU A 788 36.30 -22.19 -2.11
N PRO A 789 36.99 -21.33 -1.33
CA PRO A 789 36.55 -19.97 -1.05
C PRO A 789 36.59 -19.09 -2.31
N ILE A 790 35.43 -18.68 -2.79
CA ILE A 790 35.28 -17.88 -4.01
C ILE A 790 34.89 -16.42 -3.75
N GLY A 791 34.50 -16.08 -2.52
CA GLY A 791 33.99 -14.76 -2.22
C GLY A 791 33.55 -14.53 -0.78
N TYR A 792 32.74 -13.49 -0.58
CA TYR A 792 32.21 -13.05 0.71
C TYR A 792 30.77 -12.51 0.57
N ALA A 793 30.02 -12.48 1.66
CA ALA A 793 28.64 -12.01 1.70
C ALA A 793 28.47 -10.80 2.63
N LEU A 794 27.49 -9.95 2.30
CA LEU A 794 27.07 -8.78 3.08
C LEU A 794 25.57 -8.84 3.36
N TYR A 795 25.13 -8.09 4.36
CA TYR A 795 23.72 -7.98 4.73
C TYR A 795 22.91 -7.15 3.72
N ASP A 796 23.56 -6.24 2.99
CA ASP A 796 22.95 -5.40 1.96
C ASP A 796 24.00 -4.84 0.98
N TRP A 797 23.55 -3.98 0.06
CA TRP A 797 24.36 -3.36 -0.99
C TRP A 797 25.15 -2.12 -0.53
N TYR A 798 25.24 -1.85 0.77
CA TYR A 798 25.78 -0.58 1.26
C TYR A 798 27.06 -0.77 2.07
N VAL A 799 27.84 0.31 2.10
CA VAL A 799 28.97 0.49 3.00
C VAL A 799 28.66 1.63 3.94
N TYR A 800 29.09 1.49 5.18
CA TYR A 800 28.72 2.36 6.28
C TYR A 800 29.97 2.93 6.94
N ASN A 801 29.87 4.18 7.41
CA ASN A 801 30.85 4.74 8.34
C ASN A 801 30.63 4.19 9.77
N ASP A 802 31.43 4.66 10.72
CA ASP A 802 31.41 4.19 12.11
C ASP A 802 30.07 4.48 12.84
N ASP A 803 29.40 5.57 12.46
CA ASP A 803 28.06 5.92 12.96
C ASP A 803 26.92 5.10 12.35
N PHE A 804 27.26 4.13 11.50
CA PHE A 804 26.33 3.31 10.73
C PHE A 804 25.46 4.13 9.75
N ILE A 805 26.00 5.24 9.25
CA ILE A 805 25.40 6.06 8.19
C ILE A 805 25.91 5.55 6.84
N VAL A 806 25.03 5.46 5.84
CA VAL A 806 25.41 5.07 4.48
C VAL A 806 26.48 6.02 3.96
N TYR A 807 27.67 5.46 3.70
CA TYR A 807 28.78 6.16 3.05
C TYR A 807 28.68 6.05 1.52
N GLY A 808 28.21 4.90 1.03
CA GLY A 808 27.99 4.63 -0.38
C GLY A 808 27.28 3.31 -0.62
N TYR A 809 27.01 3.00 -1.88
CA TYR A 809 26.44 1.73 -2.33
C TYR A 809 27.35 1.05 -3.35
N ILE A 810 27.27 -0.27 -3.39
CA ILE A 810 28.12 -1.16 -4.17
C ILE A 810 27.41 -1.48 -5.47
N MET A 811 28.09 -1.28 -6.60
CA MET A 811 27.62 -1.67 -7.93
C MET A 811 27.98 -3.13 -8.23
N ARG A 812 27.33 -3.71 -9.23
CA ARG A 812 27.54 -5.12 -9.60
C ARG A 812 28.96 -5.42 -10.10
N ASP A 813 29.66 -4.43 -10.63
CA ASP A 813 31.05 -4.52 -11.07
C ASP A 813 32.07 -4.30 -9.93
N GLY A 814 31.60 -4.11 -8.69
CA GLY A 814 32.43 -3.82 -7.52
C GLY A 814 32.79 -2.34 -7.35
N THR A 815 32.36 -1.46 -8.26
CA THR A 815 32.51 -0.01 -8.10
C THR A 815 31.66 0.46 -6.91
N ILE A 816 32.20 1.32 -6.06
CA ILE A 816 31.42 1.99 -5.01
C ILE A 816 31.03 3.37 -5.49
N LEU A 817 29.75 3.72 -5.36
CA LEU A 817 29.24 5.05 -5.64
C LEU A 817 28.76 5.70 -4.34
N ASN A 818 28.96 7.01 -4.22
CA ASN A 818 28.24 7.80 -3.22
C ASN A 818 26.78 7.97 -3.67
N THR A 819 25.97 8.52 -2.78
CA THR A 819 24.53 8.68 -2.99
C THR A 819 24.16 9.70 -4.08
N SER A 820 25.14 10.48 -4.56
CA SER A 820 25.05 11.39 -5.72
C SER A 820 25.57 10.75 -7.02
N GLY A 821 26.02 9.50 -7.00
CA GLY A 821 26.49 8.76 -8.18
C GLY A 821 27.99 8.92 -8.49
N SER A 822 28.75 9.63 -7.67
CA SER A 822 30.21 9.76 -7.83
C SER A 822 30.94 8.55 -7.27
N ARG A 823 32.00 8.09 -7.96
CA ARG A 823 32.83 6.96 -7.50
C ARG A 823 33.53 7.27 -6.17
N LEU A 824 33.57 6.28 -5.29
CA LEU A 824 34.23 6.31 -3.98
C LEU A 824 35.36 5.28 -3.89
N GLY A 825 36.49 5.70 -3.30
CA GLY A 825 37.54 4.83 -2.75
C GLY A 825 37.97 3.61 -3.56
N LYS A 826 38.61 2.65 -2.88
CA LYS A 826 38.79 1.28 -3.36
C LYS A 826 38.09 0.33 -2.40
N MET A 827 37.40 -0.68 -2.92
CA MET A 827 36.88 -1.79 -2.12
C MET A 827 37.89 -2.92 -2.02
N ASP A 828 38.01 -3.52 -0.84
CA ASP A 828 38.65 -4.81 -0.64
C ASP A 828 37.83 -5.67 0.32
N LYS A 829 37.23 -6.75 -0.18
CA LYS A 829 36.39 -7.69 0.58
C LYS A 829 35.30 -6.99 1.39
N GLY A 830 34.73 -5.92 0.83
CA GLY A 830 33.70 -5.09 1.45
C GLY A 830 34.21 -4.03 2.44
N PHE A 831 35.52 -3.87 2.63
CA PHE A 831 36.11 -2.71 3.30
C PHE A 831 36.41 -1.62 2.27
N VAL A 832 36.26 -0.35 2.67
CA VAL A 832 36.48 0.79 1.79
C VAL A 832 37.63 1.62 2.32
N VAL A 833 38.65 1.79 1.48
CA VAL A 833 39.79 2.64 1.80
C VAL A 833 39.81 3.90 0.94
N ASP A 834 40.31 4.98 1.52
CA ASP A 834 40.56 6.21 0.80
C ASP A 834 41.84 6.14 -0.05
N LYS A 835 42.23 7.27 -0.67
CA LYS A 835 43.43 7.34 -1.52
C LYS A 835 44.74 7.14 -0.74
N THR A 836 44.71 7.33 0.58
CA THR A 836 45.86 7.10 1.47
C THR A 836 45.96 5.65 1.94
N GLY A 837 44.94 4.83 1.63
CA GLY A 837 44.84 3.44 2.09
C GLY A 837 44.20 3.30 3.47
N GLN A 838 43.70 4.39 4.07
CA GLN A 838 43.01 4.36 5.36
C GLN A 838 41.59 3.86 5.20
N LEU A 839 41.15 2.99 6.12
CA LEU A 839 39.77 2.51 6.18
C LEU A 839 38.81 3.66 6.52
N VAL A 840 37.81 3.89 5.68
CA VAL A 840 36.80 4.96 5.85
C VAL A 840 35.36 4.46 5.94
N ALA A 841 35.09 3.25 5.45
CA ALA A 841 33.78 2.62 5.57
C ALA A 841 33.90 1.09 5.43
N ARG A 842 32.87 0.37 5.88
CA ARG A 842 32.80 -1.10 5.73
C ARG A 842 31.38 -1.56 5.42
N GLY A 843 31.27 -2.63 4.65
CA GLY A 843 30.01 -3.32 4.37
C GLY A 843 29.43 -3.96 5.63
N ASN A 844 28.11 -4.02 5.75
CA ASN A 844 27.45 -4.56 6.93
C ASN A 844 27.49 -6.11 6.95
N ARG A 845 27.95 -6.70 8.07
CA ARG A 845 28.07 -8.15 8.30
C ARG A 845 28.20 -8.45 9.80
N ASP A 846 28.44 -9.72 10.18
CA ASP A 846 28.66 -10.08 11.59
C ASP A 846 30.05 -9.64 12.08
N TYR A 847 30.08 -8.57 12.88
CA TYR A 847 31.29 -8.10 13.58
C TYR A 847 31.35 -8.58 15.04
N THR A 848 30.48 -9.51 15.43
CA THR A 848 30.50 -10.09 16.78
C THR A 848 31.72 -10.98 16.96
N VAL A 849 32.52 -10.68 17.97
CA VAL A 849 33.64 -11.49 18.42
C VAL A 849 33.14 -12.52 19.41
N ARG A 850 33.62 -13.76 19.30
CA ARG A 850 33.21 -14.88 20.13
C ARG A 850 34.40 -15.58 20.79
N ASP A 851 34.18 -16.11 21.99
CA ASP A 851 35.15 -16.96 22.69
C ASP A 851 35.23 -18.37 22.07
N VAL A 852 36.10 -19.22 22.63
CA VAL A 852 36.28 -20.62 22.18
C VAL A 852 35.05 -21.51 22.36
N SER A 853 34.07 -21.07 23.17
CA SER A 853 32.78 -21.75 23.37
C SER A 853 31.66 -21.15 22.52
N ASN A 854 32.01 -20.26 21.57
CA ASN A 854 31.09 -19.52 20.71
C ASN A 854 30.12 -18.58 21.46
N ASN A 855 30.47 -18.14 22.67
CA ASN A 855 29.75 -17.09 23.35
C ASN A 855 30.18 -15.73 22.81
N ALA A 856 29.23 -14.84 22.57
CA ALA A 856 29.52 -13.48 22.13
C ALA A 856 30.15 -12.67 23.26
N ILE A 857 31.33 -12.07 23.01
CA ILE A 857 32.03 -11.23 23.97
C ILE A 857 31.90 -9.73 23.68
N GLY A 858 31.66 -9.35 22.42
CA GLY A 858 31.51 -7.95 22.01
C GLY A 858 31.48 -7.75 20.49
N GLU A 859 31.33 -6.50 20.04
CA GLU A 859 31.36 -6.09 18.63
C GLU A 859 32.72 -5.44 18.29
N LEU A 860 33.37 -5.92 17.23
CA LEU A 860 34.61 -5.37 16.71
C LEU A 860 34.35 -4.06 15.96
N GLN A 861 34.94 -2.99 16.47
CA GLN A 861 34.91 -1.65 15.88
C GLN A 861 35.94 -1.52 14.75
N SER A 862 35.78 -0.49 13.92
CA SER A 862 36.68 -0.22 12.77
C SER A 862 38.08 0.20 13.19
N ASP A 863 38.23 0.77 14.39
CA ASP A 863 39.50 1.15 15.00
C ASP A 863 40.24 -0.03 15.68
N GLY A 864 39.64 -1.23 15.66
CA GLY A 864 40.21 -2.45 16.26
C GLY A 864 39.81 -2.70 17.72
N ASN A 865 39.04 -1.82 18.36
CA ASN A 865 38.51 -2.06 19.70
C ASN A 865 37.37 -3.10 19.68
N VAL A 866 37.25 -3.90 20.74
CA VAL A 866 36.12 -4.80 20.95
C VAL A 866 35.30 -4.28 22.12
N LEU A 867 34.10 -3.80 21.83
CA LEU A 867 33.18 -3.28 22.83
C LEU A 867 32.16 -4.34 23.20
N ASP A 868 31.99 -4.64 24.48
CA ASP A 868 30.91 -5.51 24.94
C ASP A 868 29.53 -4.82 24.83
N TYR A 869 28.47 -5.56 25.13
CA TYR A 869 27.09 -5.03 25.08
C TYR A 869 26.75 -4.09 26.25
N SER A 870 27.70 -3.88 27.19
CA SER A 870 27.68 -2.86 28.23
C SER A 870 28.50 -1.62 27.83
N ASN A 871 28.93 -1.54 26.56
CA ASN A 871 29.76 -0.46 26.00
C ASN A 871 31.14 -0.32 26.69
N GLN A 872 31.69 -1.42 27.22
CA GLN A 872 33.02 -1.48 27.80
C GLN A 872 34.01 -2.07 26.80
N ASN A 873 35.20 -1.50 26.69
CA ASN A 873 36.26 -2.10 25.88
C ASN A 873 36.84 -3.31 26.60
N VAL A 874 36.62 -4.50 26.03
CA VAL A 874 37.07 -5.78 26.59
C VAL A 874 38.33 -6.31 25.90
N GLY A 875 38.74 -5.73 24.77
CA GLY A 875 39.96 -6.13 24.10
C GLY A 875 40.27 -5.38 22.80
N TYR A 876 41.47 -5.64 22.29
CA TYR A 876 42.03 -5.01 21.10
C TYR A 876 42.39 -6.07 20.07
N LEU A 877 42.09 -5.76 18.81
CA LEU A 877 42.55 -6.52 17.67
C LEU A 877 44.08 -6.42 17.56
N SER A 878 44.72 -7.58 17.50
CA SER A 878 46.16 -7.74 17.21
C SER A 878 46.35 -8.59 15.96
N ASP A 879 47.60 -8.88 15.61
CA ASP A 879 47.97 -9.59 14.38
C ASP A 879 47.21 -10.91 14.21
N ASN A 880 46.89 -11.23 12.94
CA ASN A 880 46.19 -12.46 12.54
C ASN A 880 44.80 -12.65 13.20
N GLY A 881 44.14 -11.57 13.61
CA GLY A 881 42.78 -11.60 14.15
C GLY A 881 42.71 -11.95 15.62
N ILE A 882 43.84 -12.04 16.33
CA ILE A 882 43.85 -12.37 17.76
C ILE A 882 43.31 -11.18 18.55
N ILE A 883 42.36 -11.41 19.45
CA ILE A 883 41.82 -10.38 20.34
C ILE A 883 42.45 -10.53 21.71
N ARG A 884 43.12 -9.46 22.17
CA ARG A 884 43.79 -9.42 23.49
C ARG A 884 43.07 -8.49 24.45
N ASN A 885 42.89 -8.91 25.71
CA ASN A 885 42.38 -8.03 26.74
C ASN A 885 43.40 -6.92 27.11
N VAL A 886 43.01 -6.03 28.03
CA VAL A 886 43.90 -4.97 28.57
C VAL A 886 45.19 -5.50 29.24
N SER A 887 45.18 -6.73 29.72
CA SER A 887 46.33 -7.41 30.34
C SER A 887 47.25 -8.08 29.32
N GLY A 888 46.85 -8.14 28.05
CA GLY A 888 47.58 -8.80 26.96
C GLY A 888 47.21 -10.27 26.73
N ASP A 889 46.27 -10.85 27.49
CA ASP A 889 45.85 -12.24 27.31
C ASP A 889 44.95 -12.39 26.09
N GLU A 890 45.10 -13.49 25.35
CA GLU A 890 44.20 -13.86 24.26
C GLU A 890 42.85 -14.30 24.83
N ILE A 891 41.78 -13.61 24.43
CA ILE A 891 40.41 -13.88 24.90
C ILE A 891 39.49 -14.40 23.80
N ALA A 892 39.83 -14.15 22.53
CA ALA A 892 39.05 -14.55 21.38
C ALA A 892 39.86 -14.39 20.08
N LYS A 893 39.28 -14.85 18.97
CA LYS A 893 39.80 -14.64 17.62
C LYS A 893 38.71 -14.13 16.69
N ALA A 894 39.00 -13.06 15.96
CA ALA A 894 38.16 -12.54 14.90
C ALA A 894 38.37 -13.35 13.60
N TYR A 895 37.27 -13.60 12.89
CA TYR A 895 37.30 -14.22 11.57
C TYR A 895 37.92 -13.25 10.53
N PRO A 896 38.57 -13.76 9.47
CA PRO A 896 39.27 -12.92 8.48
C PRO A 896 38.41 -11.84 7.82
N LEU A 897 37.09 -12.03 7.73
CA LEU A 897 36.17 -11.06 7.12
C LEU A 897 35.70 -9.97 8.10
N GLN A 898 36.04 -10.05 9.38
CA GLN A 898 35.61 -9.10 10.41
C GLN A 898 36.53 -7.88 10.52
N TYR A 899 37.77 -7.96 10.01
CA TYR A 899 38.75 -6.89 10.11
C TYR A 899 39.48 -6.68 8.79
N TYR A 900 39.97 -5.45 8.58
CA TYR A 900 40.79 -5.11 7.43
C TYR A 900 42.26 -5.37 7.74
N GLN A 901 42.94 -6.14 6.88
CA GLN A 901 44.40 -6.29 6.91
C GLN A 901 44.99 -5.46 5.78
N VAL A 902 45.86 -4.51 6.13
CA VAL A 902 46.69 -3.84 5.12
C VAL A 902 47.59 -4.90 4.53
N SER A 903 47.31 -5.30 3.29
CA SER A 903 48.22 -6.18 2.57
C SER A 903 49.55 -5.43 2.43
N GLU A 904 50.63 -5.92 3.05
CA GLU A 904 51.99 -5.53 2.69
C GLU A 904 52.27 -6.03 1.26
N SER A 905 51.62 -5.43 0.27
CA SER A 905 52.14 -5.53 -1.08
C SER A 905 53.46 -4.79 -1.05
N LYS A 906 54.57 -5.54 -1.13
CA LYS A 906 55.85 -5.02 -1.61
C LYS A 906 55.53 -3.96 -2.66
N ALA A 907 56.05 -2.75 -2.47
CA ALA A 907 55.92 -1.68 -3.44
C ALA A 907 56.29 -2.24 -4.82
N ASP A 908 55.26 -2.60 -5.60
CA ASP A 908 55.41 -2.93 -7.00
C ASP A 908 55.67 -1.59 -7.66
N THR A 909 56.96 -1.26 -7.70
CA THR A 909 57.48 -0.02 -8.26
C THR A 909 57.33 0.00 -9.78
N ASP A 910 56.71 -1.02 -10.38
CA ASP A 910 56.58 -1.18 -11.84
C ASP A 910 55.14 -1.30 -12.35
N ASN A 911 54.10 -1.15 -11.51
CA ASN A 911 52.71 -1.02 -11.97
C ASN A 911 51.87 -0.11 -11.07
N ARG A 912 52.18 1.20 -11.09
CA ARG A 912 51.14 2.20 -10.79
C ARG A 912 50.12 2.17 -11.93
N ARG A 913 49.13 1.28 -11.83
CA ARG A 913 47.86 1.51 -12.54
C ARG A 913 47.25 2.76 -11.93
N ASP A 914 47.45 3.85 -12.63
CA ASP A 914 46.98 5.17 -12.29
C ASP A 914 45.46 5.10 -12.05
N TRP A 915 44.94 5.87 -11.09
CA TRP A 915 43.50 5.99 -10.88
C TRP A 915 42.77 6.47 -12.15
N ALA A 916 43.52 6.97 -13.13
CA ALA A 916 43.11 7.33 -14.48
C ALA A 916 42.91 6.16 -15.47
N ASP A 917 43.44 4.95 -15.22
CA ASP A 917 43.39 3.82 -16.17
C ASP A 917 42.06 3.04 -16.17
N TYR A 918 41.14 3.36 -15.26
CA TYR A 918 39.75 2.87 -15.32
C TYR A 918 38.86 3.69 -16.28
N LYS A 919 39.44 4.58 -17.09
CA LYS A 919 38.74 5.34 -18.16
C LYS A 919 38.41 4.52 -19.42
N LYS A 920 38.67 3.21 -19.46
CA LYS A 920 38.31 2.34 -20.59
C LYS A 920 37.47 1.14 -20.16
N VAL A 921 36.24 1.40 -19.72
CA VAL A 921 35.13 0.49 -20.02
C VAL A 921 34.04 1.38 -20.58
N GLN A 922 33.97 1.47 -21.91
CA GLN A 922 32.74 1.91 -22.54
C GLN A 922 31.67 0.89 -22.17
N ILE A 923 30.52 1.40 -21.73
CA ILE A 923 29.28 0.63 -21.71
C ILE A 923 29.08 0.15 -23.15
N GLN A 924 29.38 -1.12 -23.42
CA GLN A 924 28.87 -1.78 -24.61
C GLN A 924 27.43 -2.11 -24.30
N ASP A 925 26.51 -1.35 -24.90
CA ASP A 925 25.19 -1.87 -25.20
C ASP A 925 25.40 -3.16 -26.00
N GLU A 926 25.06 -4.29 -25.40
CA GLU A 926 25.06 -5.57 -26.11
C GLU A 926 24.10 -5.46 -27.29
N LYS A 927 24.66 -5.50 -28.51
CA LYS A 927 23.89 -5.59 -29.75
C LYS A 927 22.96 -6.81 -29.68
N PRO A 928 21.66 -6.65 -29.96
CA PRO A 928 20.81 -7.80 -30.23
C PRO A 928 21.32 -8.52 -31.49
N GLN A 929 21.51 -9.84 -31.39
CA GLN A 929 21.79 -10.68 -32.54
C GLN A 929 20.62 -10.61 -33.53
N SER A 930 20.92 -10.21 -34.77
CA SER A 930 19.97 -10.17 -35.87
C SER A 930 19.60 -11.59 -36.32
N GLY A 931 18.35 -12.01 -36.06
CA GLY A 931 17.67 -13.05 -36.80
C GLY A 931 16.68 -12.42 -37.79
N ASN A 932 16.85 -12.71 -39.08
CA ASN A 932 16.05 -12.18 -40.19
C ASN A 932 14.53 -12.33 -39.99
N VAL A 933 13.80 -11.21 -39.96
CA VAL A 933 12.39 -11.15 -40.40
C VAL A 933 12.17 -9.82 -41.14
N GLN A 934 11.56 -9.91 -42.32
CA GLN A 934 11.36 -8.83 -43.29
C GLN A 934 10.57 -7.64 -42.73
N GLU A 935 11.10 -6.42 -42.93
CA GLU A 935 10.40 -5.15 -42.71
C GLU A 935 9.54 -4.77 -43.93
N GLN A 936 8.30 -4.35 -43.67
CA GLN A 936 7.58 -3.34 -44.44
C GLN A 936 7.46 -2.06 -43.59
N PRO A 937 7.47 -0.86 -44.20
CA PRO A 937 7.97 0.34 -43.55
C PRO A 937 6.90 1.08 -42.75
N SER A 938 7.21 1.47 -41.51
CA SER A 938 6.53 2.54 -40.80
C SER A 938 7.55 3.55 -40.25
N SER A 939 7.36 4.79 -40.66
CA SER A 939 8.15 6.00 -40.39
C SER A 939 8.56 6.18 -38.92
N GLY A 940 9.84 6.43 -38.69
CA GLY A 940 10.41 6.72 -37.38
C GLY A 940 10.16 8.14 -36.89
N SER A 941 10.02 8.26 -35.57
CA SER A 941 10.59 9.37 -34.81
C SER A 941 11.19 8.80 -33.53
N THR A 942 12.52 8.82 -33.45
CA THR A 942 13.32 8.48 -32.28
C THR A 942 12.86 9.26 -31.05
N GLY A 943 12.56 8.54 -29.97
CA GLY A 943 12.14 9.11 -28.68
C GLY A 943 13.21 10.02 -28.09
N SER A 944 12.90 11.32 -28.06
CA SER A 944 13.67 12.33 -27.33
C SER A 944 13.30 12.25 -25.85
N PHE A 945 14.26 11.95 -24.99
CA PHE A 945 14.12 12.10 -23.54
C PHE A 945 13.80 13.58 -23.22
N ASN A 946 12.67 13.83 -22.56
CA ASN A 946 12.34 15.17 -22.06
C ASN A 946 13.28 15.53 -20.91
N ARG A 947 14.36 16.26 -21.21
CA ARG A 947 15.31 16.80 -20.23
C ARG A 947 14.68 17.99 -19.50
N ARG A 948 14.77 18.05 -18.17
CA ARG A 948 14.23 19.18 -17.38
C ARG A 948 15.31 20.25 -17.19
N VAL A 949 14.99 21.49 -17.55
CA VAL A 949 15.85 22.66 -17.30
C VAL A 949 15.81 23.00 -15.80
N ILE A 950 16.98 23.06 -15.17
CA ILE A 950 17.17 23.36 -13.73
C ILE A 950 17.80 24.72 -13.46
N GLY A 951 18.43 25.36 -14.46
CA GLY A 951 19.09 26.67 -14.30
C GLY A 951 19.46 27.32 -15.64
N ILE A 952 20.03 28.53 -15.57
CA ILE A 952 20.56 29.28 -16.73
C ILE A 952 22.05 29.49 -16.51
N ALA A 953 22.85 29.22 -17.54
CA ALA A 953 24.28 29.48 -17.57
C ALA A 953 24.54 30.88 -18.13
N LEU A 954 25.36 31.67 -17.44
CA LEU A 954 25.77 33.02 -17.84
C LEU A 954 27.28 33.03 -18.12
N ASN A 955 27.72 33.77 -19.13
CA ASN A 955 29.15 34.04 -19.36
C ASN A 955 29.68 35.07 -18.33
N PRO A 956 30.99 35.39 -18.30
CA PRO A 956 31.55 36.35 -17.35
C PRO A 956 31.03 37.78 -17.51
N ASP A 957 30.51 38.13 -18.70
CA ASP A 957 29.92 39.43 -19.02
C ASP A 957 28.42 39.52 -18.63
N GLY A 958 27.82 38.40 -18.20
CA GLY A 958 26.42 38.30 -17.79
C GLY A 958 25.44 37.91 -18.89
N ASP A 959 25.91 37.58 -20.10
CA ASP A 959 25.06 37.09 -21.18
C ASP A 959 24.73 35.60 -21.02
N ILE A 960 23.56 35.19 -21.53
CA ILE A 960 23.12 33.79 -21.48
C ILE A 960 23.97 32.94 -22.42
N LEU A 961 24.63 31.93 -21.86
CA LEU A 961 25.31 30.86 -22.61
C LEU A 961 24.33 29.77 -23.03
N GLY A 962 23.37 29.45 -22.15
CA GLY A 962 22.45 28.34 -22.40
C GLY A 962 21.70 27.88 -21.16
N SER A 963 20.92 26.81 -21.32
CA SER A 963 20.13 26.19 -20.26
C SER A 963 20.90 25.05 -19.60
N ILE A 964 20.83 24.98 -18.27
CA ILE A 964 21.39 23.92 -17.44
C ILE A 964 20.31 22.86 -17.22
N TYR A 965 20.62 21.60 -17.48
CA TYR A 965 19.69 20.48 -17.33
C TYR A 965 19.99 19.62 -16.11
N ASP A 966 19.04 18.78 -15.73
CA ASP A 966 19.08 17.86 -14.58
C ASP A 966 20.23 16.83 -14.61
N ASP A 967 20.88 16.66 -15.76
CA ASP A 967 22.13 15.91 -15.93
C ASP A 967 23.41 16.77 -15.76
N ASN A 968 23.27 18.01 -15.27
CA ASN A 968 24.30 19.04 -15.12
C ASN A 968 24.99 19.45 -16.43
N LYS A 969 24.40 19.16 -17.60
CA LYS A 969 24.92 19.65 -18.87
C LYS A 969 24.29 20.99 -19.24
N VAL A 970 25.08 21.81 -19.93
CA VAL A 970 24.65 23.11 -20.44
C VAL A 970 24.52 23.02 -21.96
N TYR A 971 23.35 23.40 -22.47
CA TYR A 971 23.09 23.46 -23.91
C TYR A 971 22.77 24.88 -24.33
N ASP A 972 23.31 25.30 -25.46
CA ASP A 972 22.95 26.57 -26.08
C ASP A 972 21.52 26.54 -26.65
N ASP A 973 21.05 27.68 -27.15
CA ASP A 973 19.71 27.83 -27.74
C ASP A 973 19.51 26.98 -29.00
N ASN A 974 20.59 26.47 -29.61
CA ASN A 974 20.53 25.55 -30.75
C ASN A 974 20.50 24.08 -30.32
N GLY A 975 20.47 23.79 -29.01
CA GLY A 975 20.48 22.43 -28.47
C GLY A 975 21.84 21.74 -28.53
N THR A 976 22.92 22.48 -28.77
CA THR A 976 24.30 21.96 -28.76
C THR A 976 24.83 22.00 -27.33
N GLN A 977 25.41 20.88 -26.87
CA GLN A 977 26.05 20.86 -25.56
C GLN A 977 27.31 21.73 -25.61
N ILE A 978 27.36 22.75 -24.76
CA ILE A 978 28.47 23.70 -24.69
C ILE A 978 29.31 23.53 -23.42
N GLY A 979 28.79 22.84 -22.41
CA GLY A 979 29.53 22.67 -21.16
C GLY A 979 28.84 21.83 -20.10
N PHE A 980 29.37 21.94 -18.88
CA PHE A 980 28.89 21.30 -17.67
C PHE A 980 28.79 22.32 -16.53
N ARG A 981 27.81 22.14 -15.66
CA ARG A 981 27.72 22.84 -14.37
C ARG A 981 28.49 22.04 -13.31
N THR A 982 29.40 22.70 -12.60
CA THR A 982 30.09 22.14 -11.43
C THR A 982 29.23 22.27 -10.17
N PRO A 983 29.50 21.49 -9.10
CA PRO A 983 28.69 21.52 -7.86
C PRO A 983 28.62 22.89 -7.16
N ASP A 984 29.63 23.73 -7.35
CA ASP A 984 29.73 25.11 -6.85
C ASP A 984 29.09 26.16 -7.77
N GLY A 985 28.46 25.74 -8.88
CA GLY A 985 27.73 26.61 -9.79
C GLY A 985 28.57 27.27 -10.87
N MET A 986 29.85 26.89 -11.08
CA MET A 986 30.57 27.31 -12.27
C MET A 986 30.14 26.53 -13.51
N ILE A 987 30.23 27.17 -14.66
CA ILE A 987 30.03 26.56 -15.97
C ILE A 987 31.39 26.39 -16.62
N VAL A 988 31.71 25.17 -17.02
CA VAL A 988 32.94 24.81 -17.70
C VAL A 988 32.67 24.25 -19.10
N ASP A 989 33.53 24.53 -20.06
CA ASP A 989 33.42 23.98 -21.41
C ASP A 989 33.64 22.46 -21.45
N MET A 990 33.55 21.86 -22.63
CA MET A 990 33.80 20.42 -22.85
C MET A 990 35.25 19.98 -22.52
N LYS A 991 36.18 20.93 -22.32
CA LYS A 991 37.57 20.73 -21.92
C LYS A 991 37.82 21.09 -20.44
N TYR A 992 36.77 21.40 -19.67
CA TYR A 992 36.80 21.82 -18.27
C TYR A 992 37.44 23.20 -18.02
N ASN A 993 37.49 24.09 -19.01
CA ASN A 993 37.87 25.49 -18.79
C ASN A 993 36.66 26.30 -18.30
N PRO A 994 36.81 27.22 -17.33
CA PRO A 994 35.71 28.08 -16.90
C PRO A 994 35.22 28.96 -18.05
N ILE A 995 33.92 28.90 -18.33
CA ILE A 995 33.26 29.73 -19.35
C ILE A 995 32.09 30.53 -18.79
N GLY A 996 31.66 30.28 -17.54
CA GLY A 996 30.51 30.97 -16.98
C GLY A 996 30.15 30.58 -15.55
N VAL A 997 28.99 31.03 -15.08
CA VAL A 997 28.39 30.70 -13.79
C VAL A 997 26.88 30.51 -13.92
N GLU A 998 26.27 29.75 -13.02
CA GLU A 998 24.83 29.60 -12.93
C GLU A 998 24.16 30.88 -12.39
N GLU A 999 23.02 31.25 -12.97
CA GLU A 999 22.15 32.28 -12.45
C GLU A 999 21.55 31.87 -11.09
N VAL A 1000 22.01 32.50 -10.01
CA VAL A 1000 21.48 32.26 -8.66
C VAL A 1000 20.18 33.02 -8.45
N LYS A 1001 19.04 32.32 -8.46
CA LYS A 1001 17.74 32.91 -8.08
C LYS A 1001 17.73 33.24 -6.58
N ASN A 1002 17.63 34.52 -6.25
CA ASN A 1002 17.56 35.16 -4.90
C ASN A 1002 18.88 35.59 -4.21
N ALA A 1003 19.84 36.17 -4.94
CA ALA A 1003 20.92 36.93 -4.30
C ALA A 1003 20.90 38.41 -4.74
N SER A 1004 20.75 39.33 -3.78
CA SER A 1004 20.99 40.77 -4.03
C SER A 1004 22.44 40.95 -4.53
N ALA A 1005 22.67 41.86 -5.48
CA ALA A 1005 23.92 42.10 -6.22
C ALA A 1005 25.20 42.42 -5.40
N LYS A 1006 25.19 42.22 -4.07
CA LYS A 1006 26.34 42.42 -3.17
C LYS A 1006 27.16 41.14 -2.87
N ASN A 1007 26.71 39.95 -3.27
CA ASN A 1007 27.39 38.69 -2.94
C ASN A 1007 27.94 37.90 -4.16
N MET A 1008 28.07 38.53 -5.33
CA MET A 1008 28.78 37.92 -6.46
C MET A 1008 30.29 37.96 -6.16
N PHE A 1009 30.84 36.88 -5.60
CA PHE A 1009 32.28 36.75 -5.41
C PHE A 1009 32.86 35.97 -6.59
N VAL A 1010 33.36 36.68 -7.59
CA VAL A 1010 34.25 36.14 -8.61
C VAL A 1010 35.67 36.39 -8.13
N PRO A 1011 36.49 35.36 -7.83
CA PRO A 1011 37.88 35.55 -7.46
C PRO A 1011 38.63 36.30 -8.56
N ALA A 1012 39.40 37.33 -8.21
CA ALA A 1012 40.25 38.03 -9.17
C ALA A 1012 41.31 37.06 -9.72
N GLY A 1013 41.24 36.77 -11.03
CA GLY A 1013 42.15 35.86 -11.74
C GLY A 1013 41.52 34.60 -12.35
N THR A 1014 40.21 34.36 -12.17
CA THR A 1014 39.52 33.17 -12.69
C THR A 1014 39.40 33.14 -14.22
N PHE A 1015 39.32 34.32 -14.86
CA PHE A 1015 39.33 34.46 -16.30
C PHE A 1015 40.64 35.14 -16.71
N GLY A 1016 41.44 34.47 -17.54
CA GLY A 1016 42.76 34.94 -17.97
C GLY A 1016 42.71 36.34 -18.60
N SER A 1017 43.82 37.07 -18.55
CA SER A 1017 43.96 38.43 -19.09
C SER A 1017 43.40 38.56 -20.50
N GLY A 1018 42.34 39.36 -20.64
CA GLY A 1018 41.59 39.53 -21.87
C GLY A 1018 42.37 40.22 -22.99
N ASN A 1019 41.95 39.88 -24.21
CA ASN A 1019 41.89 40.76 -25.37
C ASN A 1019 40.55 40.54 -26.06
#